data_AF-A0A2M9FXV4-F1
#
_entry.id   AF-A0A2M9FXV4-F1
#
_cell.length_a   1.000
_cell.length_b   1.000
_cell.length_c   1.000
_cell.angle_alpha   90.00
_cell.angle_beta   90.00
_cell.angle_gamma   90.00
#
_symmetry.space_group_name_H-M   'P 1'
#
loop_
_entity.id
_entity.type
_entity.pdbx_description
1 polymer ?
#
loop_
_entity_poly.entity_id
_entity_poly.type
_entity_poly.pdbx_seq_one_letter_code
_entity_poly.pdbx_strand_id
1 'polypeptide(L)'
;MSFGFLHIGKTGGNAVLEHIGPLAAAHNVDFRRFGHDVRLREALAADPELKMSFVVRDPAARFVSAFWSRLRNGRPKRNSLWSPEEAVAFRWFATPDELACALEAEDERLKSAALFAMNAISHLRRNFAWALGSPEYLERVRHRLFFVAGLDELDQRLPEMAGRMALPRSGLPNEPAHVHVRPEGPSSADELSERGRANLRRFWVQDFEIYDYVVIQFSRFGGQELRRRHDQMRDEAMVLYRQGDYKAAVEALGPVLKRDPGNRTLKLVMARSLVNAGLVDRAEELWRDIARTEPDSAEPLAQLGQLSYARRNYAAALEWFRAALAADPANENARLRAIRSASLIEDQAIAVELVNQGGRGPEEMAETAHWETMVQIYLGMDDPISAERLLRARMAKFPKEAGRVRGHLASVLAHLHRVAEIEELGLKVSAVTDFMTMLALVRAAIRERNVRKARNRLKRLQEIAPGHSAVAEEADRVERLAGDLAASSRTPEPEARVVSLLGISFCGSTFLGSVLGSLPGVEHVGESHRLTKSIAMGEGGQQEVPFDFASDPRSMLTPCAHCGPECRVFDFDFRAALADDPTNWFQRLAARLGSEILVSGDKHMAPTLDPLERYDGVVLFKSPVNAYRSMRKREESNPDNPAYAYSGIRFGRSYATNYFRFLNLGKPQGRLLCLRWENFTAREEEHLERLCQLLDLPFDAGALKDRKAEQHFFGGNGEVRKQFAARPEKTNLVREKTQEIEIAESGKVAGHPAASAAFEALMARYEADFGDIAAAEAPKAAAKVTRGKGRVGGRGKAR
;
A
#
# COMPACT_ATOMS: atom_id res chain seq x y z
N MET A 1 -24.35 -40.03 35.62
CA MET A 1 -23.77 -38.66 35.68
C MET A 1 -23.12 -38.52 37.05
N SER A 2 -21.86 -38.10 37.12
CA SER A 2 -21.14 -37.96 38.40
C SER A 2 -21.21 -36.51 38.88
N PHE A 3 -21.52 -36.30 40.15
CA PHE A 3 -21.63 -34.98 40.76
C PHE A 3 -20.51 -34.77 41.78
N GLY A 4 -19.83 -33.63 41.67
CA GLY A 4 -18.79 -33.22 42.62
C GLY A 4 -19.22 -32.03 43.45
N PHE A 5 -18.81 -31.98 44.71
CA PHE A 5 -18.89 -30.76 45.53
C PHE A 5 -17.49 -30.36 46.03
N LEU A 6 -17.02 -29.21 45.55
CA LEU A 6 -15.77 -28.61 45.96
C LEU A 6 -15.99 -27.78 47.23
N HIS A 7 -15.46 -28.26 48.36
CA HIS A 7 -15.60 -27.58 49.62
C HIS A 7 -14.59 -26.44 49.73
N ILE A 8 -15.08 -25.20 49.71
CA ILE A 8 -14.28 -24.00 49.97
C ILE A 8 -14.45 -23.56 51.42
N GLY A 9 -13.36 -23.22 52.10
CA GLY A 9 -13.40 -22.77 53.48
C GLY A 9 -14.30 -21.54 53.66
N LYS A 10 -15.17 -21.57 54.68
CA LYS A 10 -16.01 -20.45 55.14
C LYS A 10 -17.09 -19.96 54.18
N THR A 11 -17.45 -20.77 53.20
CA THR A 11 -18.57 -20.52 52.29
C THR A 11 -19.81 -21.37 52.59
N GLY A 12 -19.91 -21.98 53.79
CA GLY A 12 -21.08 -22.78 54.18
C GLY A 12 -21.14 -24.20 53.61
N GLY A 13 -20.09 -24.67 52.94
CA GLY A 13 -20.07 -25.99 52.29
C GLY A 13 -20.34 -27.20 53.20
N ASN A 14 -20.09 -27.11 54.51
CA ASN A 14 -20.48 -28.17 55.45
C ASN A 14 -22.00 -28.42 55.45
N ALA A 15 -22.82 -27.37 55.40
CA ALA A 15 -24.28 -27.49 55.40
C ALA A 15 -24.77 -28.27 54.17
N VAL A 16 -24.17 -28.02 53.00
CA VAL A 16 -24.47 -28.76 51.77
C VAL A 16 -24.07 -30.22 51.89
N LEU A 17 -22.86 -30.49 52.40
CA LEU A 17 -22.36 -31.86 52.52
C LEU A 17 -23.14 -32.69 53.55
N GLU A 18 -23.53 -32.09 54.67
CA GLU A 18 -24.33 -32.72 55.72
C GLU A 18 -25.78 -33.00 55.27
N HIS A 19 -26.32 -32.19 54.36
CA HIS A 19 -27.69 -32.35 53.84
C HIS A 19 -27.76 -33.24 52.59
N ILE A 20 -26.98 -32.91 51.55
CA ILE A 20 -27.03 -33.61 50.24
C ILE A 20 -26.29 -34.95 50.28
N GLY A 21 -25.22 -35.07 51.06
CA GLY A 21 -24.42 -36.29 51.14
C GLY A 21 -25.25 -37.53 51.52
N PRO A 22 -25.98 -37.52 52.65
CA PRO A 22 -26.85 -38.62 53.05
C PRO A 22 -27.98 -38.90 52.04
N LEU A 23 -28.59 -37.85 51.47
CA LEU A 23 -29.65 -37.99 50.47
C LEU A 23 -29.15 -38.67 49.19
N ALA A 24 -27.99 -38.25 48.70
CA ALA A 24 -27.36 -38.84 47.52
C ALA A 24 -27.02 -40.32 47.74
N ALA A 25 -26.47 -40.66 48.91
CA ALA A 25 -26.20 -42.06 49.29
C ALA A 25 -27.48 -42.90 49.35
N ALA A 26 -28.56 -42.38 49.96
CA ALA A 26 -29.84 -43.09 50.06
C ALA A 26 -30.52 -43.35 48.71
N HIS A 27 -30.22 -42.54 47.68
CA HIS A 27 -30.81 -42.63 46.34
C HIS A 27 -29.81 -43.13 45.27
N ASN A 28 -28.66 -43.69 45.67
CA ASN A 28 -27.62 -44.21 44.77
C ASN A 28 -27.11 -43.18 43.73
N VAL A 29 -27.02 -41.92 44.11
CA VAL A 29 -26.43 -40.86 43.27
C VAL A 29 -24.93 -40.75 43.55
N ASP A 30 -24.10 -40.85 42.51
CA ASP A 30 -22.63 -40.66 42.61
C ASP A 30 -22.31 -39.19 42.94
N PHE A 31 -22.15 -38.91 44.24
CA PHE A 31 -21.84 -37.59 44.78
C PHE A 31 -20.51 -37.61 45.54
N ARG A 32 -19.50 -36.96 44.96
CA ARG A 32 -18.12 -36.96 45.47
C ARG A 32 -17.79 -35.66 46.18
N ARG A 33 -17.25 -35.77 47.39
CA ARG A 33 -16.74 -34.64 48.17
C ARG A 33 -15.27 -34.38 47.83
N PHE A 34 -14.97 -33.15 47.42
CA PHE A 34 -13.59 -32.68 47.26
C PHE A 34 -13.21 -31.77 48.42
N GLY A 35 -12.07 -32.07 49.06
CA GLY A 35 -11.56 -31.40 50.24
C GLY A 35 -11.00 -30.00 49.95
N HIS A 36 -10.50 -29.35 51.00
CA HIS A 36 -9.88 -28.02 50.90
C HIS A 36 -8.52 -28.04 50.22
N ASP A 37 -7.99 -29.21 49.92
CA ASP A 37 -6.68 -29.50 49.35
C ASP A 37 -6.72 -29.77 47.83
N VAL A 38 -7.92 -29.82 47.25
CA VAL A 38 -8.12 -30.05 45.81
C VAL A 38 -8.53 -28.76 45.11
N ARG A 39 -7.98 -28.50 43.92
CA ARG A 39 -8.41 -27.40 43.06
C ARG A 39 -9.46 -27.86 42.06
N LEU A 40 -10.33 -26.95 41.62
CA LEU A 40 -11.35 -27.22 40.60
C LEU A 40 -10.75 -27.88 39.35
N ARG A 41 -9.60 -27.39 38.89
CA ARG A 41 -8.90 -27.93 37.71
C ARG A 41 -8.42 -29.36 37.86
N GLU A 42 -7.98 -29.74 39.05
CA GLU A 42 -7.49 -31.08 39.35
C GLU A 42 -8.69 -32.06 39.37
N ALA A 43 -9.78 -31.66 40.02
CA ALA A 43 -10.99 -32.45 40.08
C ALA A 43 -11.63 -32.66 38.69
N LEU A 44 -11.71 -31.60 37.87
CA LEU A 44 -12.27 -31.69 36.51
C LEU A 44 -11.36 -32.43 35.53
N ALA A 45 -10.04 -32.44 35.73
CA ALA A 45 -9.10 -33.19 34.90
C ALA A 45 -9.14 -34.69 35.21
N ALA A 46 -9.39 -35.07 36.46
CA ALA A 46 -9.44 -36.47 36.88
C ALA A 46 -10.64 -37.24 36.32
N ASP A 47 -11.74 -36.56 35.99
CA ASP A 47 -12.97 -37.17 35.49
C ASP A 47 -13.65 -36.23 34.48
N PRO A 48 -13.67 -36.54 33.17
CA PRO A 48 -14.27 -35.69 32.13
C PRO A 48 -15.79 -35.50 32.26
N GLU A 49 -16.50 -36.47 32.83
CA GLU A 49 -17.97 -36.47 32.97
C GLU A 49 -18.43 -35.82 34.27
N LEU A 50 -17.50 -35.50 35.18
CA LEU A 50 -17.78 -34.86 36.46
C LEU A 50 -18.40 -33.48 36.27
N LYS A 51 -19.54 -33.30 36.95
CA LYS A 51 -20.27 -32.05 37.05
C LYS A 51 -20.07 -31.42 38.43
N MET A 52 -19.43 -30.26 38.49
CA MET A 52 -18.93 -29.69 39.74
C MET A 52 -19.87 -28.66 40.35
N SER A 53 -19.96 -28.66 41.67
CA SER A 53 -20.73 -27.71 42.47
C SER A 53 -19.86 -27.08 43.56
N PHE A 54 -20.12 -25.82 43.90
CA PHE A 54 -19.47 -25.14 45.03
C PHE A 54 -20.30 -23.93 45.48
N VAL A 55 -20.02 -23.47 46.70
CA VAL A 55 -20.67 -22.27 47.26
C VAL A 55 -19.61 -21.19 47.46
N VAL A 56 -19.96 -19.94 47.10
CA VAL A 56 -19.13 -18.76 47.31
C VAL A 56 -19.74 -17.83 48.36
N ARG A 57 -18.93 -16.92 48.89
CA ARG A 57 -19.32 -15.89 49.86
C ARG A 57 -18.55 -14.63 49.51
N ASP A 58 -19.14 -13.46 49.76
CA ASP A 58 -18.44 -12.18 49.64
C ASP A 58 -17.02 -12.28 50.22
N PRO A 59 -15.95 -11.96 49.45
CA PRO A 59 -14.58 -12.20 49.89
C PRO A 59 -14.23 -11.48 51.19
N ALA A 60 -14.77 -10.28 51.45
CA ALA A 60 -14.55 -9.55 52.70
C ALA A 60 -15.26 -10.23 53.88
N ALA A 61 -16.52 -10.64 53.72
CA ALA A 61 -17.24 -11.40 54.73
C ALA A 61 -16.60 -12.78 54.99
N ARG A 62 -16.05 -13.42 53.95
CA ARG A 62 -15.28 -14.67 54.06
C ARG A 62 -13.98 -14.45 54.84
N PHE A 63 -13.26 -13.37 54.58
CA PHE A 63 -12.03 -12.97 55.28
C PHE A 63 -12.28 -12.82 56.79
N VAL A 64 -13.27 -12.02 57.18
CA VAL A 64 -13.65 -11.81 58.58
C VAL A 64 -14.03 -13.13 59.26
N SER A 65 -14.87 -13.93 58.61
CA SER A 65 -15.30 -15.24 59.12
C SER A 65 -14.15 -16.25 59.28
N ALA A 66 -13.20 -16.23 58.35
CA ALA A 66 -12.00 -17.06 58.38
C ALA A 66 -11.07 -16.69 59.54
N PHE A 67 -10.80 -15.38 59.71
CA PHE A 67 -9.95 -14.84 60.76
C PHE A 67 -10.48 -15.25 62.14
N TRP A 68 -11.75 -14.89 62.45
CA TRP A 68 -12.34 -15.17 63.75
C TRP A 68 -12.44 -16.65 64.07
N SER A 69 -12.74 -17.48 63.05
CA SER A 69 -12.80 -18.91 63.26
C SER A 69 -11.47 -19.51 63.68
N ARG A 70 -10.35 -19.02 63.12
CA ARG A 70 -9.04 -19.55 63.50
C ARG A 70 -8.58 -18.96 64.82
N LEU A 71 -8.83 -17.68 65.08
CA LEU A 71 -8.54 -17.07 66.39
C LEU A 71 -9.21 -17.84 67.55
N ARG A 72 -10.43 -18.37 67.37
CA ARG A 72 -11.11 -19.19 68.40
C ARG A 72 -10.87 -20.69 68.30
N ASN A 73 -9.83 -21.15 67.59
CA ASN A 73 -9.53 -22.58 67.39
C ASN A 73 -10.68 -23.42 66.79
N GLY A 74 -11.62 -22.78 66.08
CA GLY A 74 -12.80 -23.44 65.49
C GLY A 74 -13.97 -23.69 66.46
N ARG A 75 -13.92 -23.17 67.69
CA ARG A 75 -14.96 -23.37 68.71
C ARG A 75 -16.28 -22.66 68.36
N PRO A 76 -17.44 -23.22 68.78
CA PRO A 76 -17.62 -24.40 69.63
C PRO A 76 -17.59 -25.74 68.87
N LYS A 77 -17.69 -25.74 67.54
CA LYS A 77 -17.83 -26.98 66.74
C LYS A 77 -16.56 -27.83 66.68
N ARG A 78 -15.38 -27.22 66.80
CA ARG A 78 -14.07 -27.90 66.76
C ARG A 78 -13.10 -27.25 67.75
N ASN A 79 -12.00 -27.94 68.05
CA ASN A 79 -10.92 -27.44 68.90
C ASN A 79 -9.55 -27.73 68.28
N SER A 80 -9.32 -27.18 67.08
CA SER A 80 -8.06 -27.35 66.36
C SER A 80 -7.08 -26.26 66.77
N LEU A 81 -6.04 -26.65 67.52
CA LEU A 81 -4.98 -25.77 68.00
C LEU A 81 -4.35 -24.95 66.85
N TRP A 82 -3.80 -23.79 67.18
CA TRP A 82 -3.02 -22.99 66.24
C TRP A 82 -1.75 -23.73 65.80
N SER A 83 -1.39 -23.57 64.53
CA SER A 83 -0.02 -23.86 64.12
C SER A 83 0.94 -22.81 64.73
N PRO A 84 2.25 -23.07 64.79
CA PRO A 84 3.23 -22.06 65.21
C PRO A 84 3.09 -20.75 64.42
N GLU A 85 2.81 -20.83 63.12
CA GLU A 85 2.64 -19.68 62.24
C GLU A 85 1.35 -18.90 62.55
N GLU A 86 0.24 -19.60 62.84
CA GLU A 86 -1.01 -18.96 63.26
C GLU A 86 -0.84 -18.28 64.63
N ALA A 87 -0.12 -18.89 65.57
CA ALA A 87 0.17 -18.28 66.86
C ALA A 87 0.99 -16.99 66.72
N VAL A 88 1.96 -16.95 65.78
CA VAL A 88 2.69 -15.72 65.44
C VAL A 88 1.76 -14.70 64.80
N ALA A 89 0.92 -15.10 63.84
CA ALA A 89 -0.01 -14.20 63.16
C ALA A 89 -0.98 -13.52 64.15
N PHE A 90 -1.56 -14.27 65.09
CA PHE A 90 -2.48 -13.74 66.10
C PHE A 90 -1.81 -12.94 67.22
N ARG A 91 -0.47 -12.98 67.32
CA ARG A 91 0.29 -12.05 68.16
C ARG A 91 0.42 -10.66 67.52
N TRP A 92 0.39 -10.59 66.19
CA TRP A 92 0.48 -9.35 65.43
C TRP A 92 -0.87 -8.67 65.22
N PHE A 93 -1.93 -9.45 65.01
CA PHE A 93 -3.24 -8.92 64.67
C PHE A 93 -4.31 -9.51 65.61
N ALA A 94 -4.96 -8.64 66.37
CA ALA A 94 -6.05 -9.01 67.27
C ALA A 94 -7.41 -8.98 66.56
N THR A 95 -7.53 -8.16 65.52
CA THR A 95 -8.76 -8.00 64.72
C THR A 95 -8.51 -8.26 63.22
N PRO A 96 -9.54 -8.66 62.47
CA PRO A 96 -9.43 -8.79 61.03
C PRO A 96 -9.14 -7.45 60.34
N ASP A 97 -9.64 -6.33 60.88
CA ASP A 97 -9.42 -5.01 60.27
C ASP A 97 -7.97 -4.53 60.39
N GLU A 98 -7.31 -4.80 61.53
CA GLU A 98 -5.88 -4.53 61.68
C GLU A 98 -5.06 -5.25 60.61
N LEU A 99 -5.36 -6.53 60.38
CA LEU A 99 -4.71 -7.33 59.33
C LEU A 99 -4.99 -6.75 57.93
N ALA A 100 -6.25 -6.40 57.63
CA ALA A 100 -6.63 -5.88 56.33
C ALA A 100 -6.01 -4.51 56.04
N CYS A 101 -5.98 -3.61 57.03
CA CYS A 101 -5.31 -2.31 56.90
C CYS A 101 -3.81 -2.44 56.69
N ALA A 102 -3.17 -3.42 57.34
CA ALA A 102 -1.73 -3.65 57.27
C ALA A 102 -1.23 -4.18 55.90
N LEU A 103 -2.11 -4.70 55.04
CA LEU A 103 -1.74 -5.21 53.70
C LEU A 103 -1.07 -4.15 52.80
N GLU A 104 -1.38 -2.87 53.04
CA GLU A 104 -0.77 -1.73 52.35
C GLU A 104 -0.24 -0.70 53.36
N ALA A 105 0.30 -1.18 54.48
CA ALA A 105 1.01 -0.30 55.42
C ALA A 105 2.31 0.23 54.78
N GLU A 106 2.65 1.48 55.08
CA GLU A 106 3.96 2.06 54.72
C GLU A 106 5.10 1.46 55.54
N ASP A 107 4.81 0.99 56.76
CA ASP A 107 5.76 0.23 57.57
C ASP A 107 5.93 -1.17 56.97
N GLU A 108 7.10 -1.39 56.35
CA GLU A 108 7.49 -2.65 55.72
C GLU A 108 7.46 -3.85 56.68
N ARG A 109 7.72 -3.64 57.98
CA ARG A 109 7.65 -4.72 58.98
C ARG A 109 6.21 -5.13 59.22
N LEU A 110 5.31 -4.15 59.33
CA LEU A 110 3.88 -4.38 59.52
C LEU A 110 3.25 -5.01 58.27
N LYS A 111 3.63 -4.53 57.08
CA LYS A 111 3.22 -5.11 55.79
C LYS A 111 3.70 -6.55 55.64
N SER A 112 4.96 -6.82 55.97
CA SER A 112 5.52 -8.18 55.96
C SER A 112 4.79 -9.11 56.93
N ALA A 113 4.45 -8.63 58.13
CA ALA A 113 3.65 -9.39 59.09
C ALA A 113 2.25 -9.71 58.56
N ALA A 114 1.61 -8.76 57.86
CA ALA A 114 0.30 -8.97 57.24
C ALA A 114 0.35 -10.02 56.13
N LEU A 115 1.33 -9.94 55.22
CA LEU A 115 1.53 -10.93 54.16
C LEU A 115 1.82 -12.33 54.74
N PHE A 116 2.63 -12.41 55.80
CA PHE A 116 2.85 -13.64 56.53
C PHE A 116 1.55 -14.19 57.12
N ALA A 117 0.75 -13.37 57.79
CA ALA A 117 -0.52 -13.78 58.40
C ALA A 117 -1.54 -14.27 57.35
N MET A 118 -1.60 -13.63 56.17
CA MET A 118 -2.45 -14.07 55.05
C MET A 118 -2.09 -15.48 54.57
N ASN A 119 -0.81 -15.86 54.62
CA ASN A 119 -0.34 -17.19 54.25
C ASN A 119 -0.38 -18.20 55.41
N ALA A 120 -0.22 -17.74 56.65
CA ALA A 120 -0.23 -18.58 57.84
C ALA A 120 -1.65 -19.06 58.21
N ILE A 121 -2.64 -18.17 58.13
CA ILE A 121 -4.01 -18.48 58.51
C ILE A 121 -4.64 -19.39 57.45
N SER A 122 -4.91 -20.63 57.83
CA SER A 122 -5.30 -21.73 56.91
C SER A 122 -6.45 -21.41 55.95
N HIS A 123 -7.49 -20.71 56.41
CA HIS A 123 -8.65 -20.33 55.59
C HIS A 123 -8.41 -19.10 54.70
N LEU A 124 -7.38 -18.29 54.99
CA LEU A 124 -7.00 -17.13 54.16
C LEU A 124 -6.07 -17.57 53.02
N ARG A 125 -5.11 -18.45 53.32
CA ARG A 125 -4.15 -18.99 52.33
C ARG A 125 -4.83 -19.63 51.11
N ARG A 126 -5.92 -20.38 51.33
CA ARG A 126 -6.65 -21.11 50.27
C ARG A 126 -7.85 -20.30 49.81
N ASN A 127 -7.56 -19.25 49.06
CA ASN A 127 -8.51 -18.28 48.54
C ASN A 127 -9.23 -18.80 47.26
N PHE A 128 -10.14 -18.00 46.68
CA PHE A 128 -10.87 -18.38 45.47
C PHE A 128 -9.95 -18.52 44.27
N ALA A 129 -8.95 -17.65 44.09
CA ALA A 129 -7.99 -17.80 43.01
C ALA A 129 -7.28 -19.17 43.05
N TRP A 130 -6.89 -19.62 44.26
CA TRP A 130 -6.30 -20.94 44.45
C TRP A 130 -7.29 -22.08 44.15
N ALA A 131 -8.52 -22.00 44.65
CA ALA A 131 -9.51 -23.08 44.54
C ALA A 131 -10.15 -23.18 43.14
N LEU A 132 -10.45 -22.04 42.53
CA LEU A 132 -11.29 -21.89 41.34
C LEU A 132 -10.52 -21.43 40.10
N GLY A 133 -9.30 -20.88 40.23
CA GLY A 133 -8.51 -20.38 39.10
C GLY A 133 -8.82 -18.92 38.77
N SER A 134 -9.31 -18.63 37.57
CA SER A 134 -9.63 -17.28 37.09
C SER A 134 -11.05 -17.23 36.48
N PRO A 135 -11.64 -16.04 36.30
CA PRO A 135 -12.92 -15.89 35.61
C PRO A 135 -12.93 -16.53 34.21
N GLU A 136 -11.86 -16.38 33.44
CA GLU A 136 -11.73 -16.95 32.09
C GLU A 136 -11.70 -18.48 32.13
N TYR A 137 -11.07 -19.05 33.17
CA TYR A 137 -11.09 -20.50 33.38
C TYR A 137 -12.51 -20.98 33.71
N LEU A 138 -13.21 -20.28 34.60
CA LEU A 138 -14.59 -20.62 34.98
C LEU A 138 -15.56 -20.53 33.81
N GLU A 139 -15.40 -19.55 32.91
CA GLU A 139 -16.20 -19.44 31.69
C GLU A 139 -15.90 -20.62 30.74
N ARG A 140 -14.62 -20.96 30.55
CA ARG A 140 -14.23 -22.13 29.73
C ARG A 140 -14.84 -23.45 30.22
N VAL A 141 -14.92 -23.64 31.54
CA VAL A 141 -15.51 -24.86 32.13
C VAL A 141 -16.98 -24.68 32.54
N ARG A 142 -17.64 -23.60 32.13
CA ARG A 142 -19.00 -23.25 32.55
C ARG A 142 -20.02 -24.37 32.33
N HIS A 143 -19.93 -25.04 31.19
CA HIS A 143 -20.77 -26.20 30.84
C HIS A 143 -20.61 -27.42 31.78
N ARG A 144 -19.56 -27.42 32.62
CA ARG A 144 -19.29 -28.44 33.65
C ARG A 144 -19.69 -28.02 35.05
N LEU A 145 -20.10 -26.77 35.26
CA LEU A 145 -20.57 -26.26 36.54
C LEU A 145 -22.06 -26.55 36.70
N PHE A 146 -22.41 -27.37 37.69
CA PHE A 146 -23.76 -27.89 37.90
C PHE A 146 -24.60 -27.01 38.82
N PHE A 147 -24.04 -26.71 39.99
CA PHE A 147 -24.68 -25.89 41.00
C PHE A 147 -23.66 -24.97 41.66
N VAL A 148 -23.85 -23.67 41.42
CA VAL A 148 -23.04 -22.62 42.03
C VAL A 148 -23.98 -21.61 42.65
N ALA A 149 -23.76 -21.29 43.92
CA ALA A 149 -24.61 -20.39 44.68
C ALA A 149 -23.79 -19.50 45.62
N GLY A 150 -24.32 -18.31 45.90
CA GLY A 150 -23.90 -17.50 47.04
C GLY A 150 -24.38 -18.11 48.37
N LEU A 151 -23.64 -17.90 49.45
CA LEU A 151 -24.00 -18.39 50.78
C LEU A 151 -25.33 -17.79 51.28
N ASP A 152 -25.61 -16.54 50.93
CA ASP A 152 -26.82 -15.77 51.25
C ASP A 152 -28.09 -16.34 50.62
N GLU A 153 -27.98 -17.00 49.47
CA GLU A 153 -29.09 -17.63 48.75
C GLU A 153 -29.10 -19.17 48.88
N LEU A 154 -28.15 -19.75 49.63
CA LEU A 154 -27.93 -21.20 49.66
C LEU A 154 -29.18 -21.97 50.08
N ASP A 155 -29.84 -21.55 51.16
CA ASP A 155 -31.01 -22.26 51.69
C ASP A 155 -32.18 -22.29 50.68
N GLN A 156 -32.42 -21.17 50.01
CA GLN A 156 -33.48 -21.04 48.99
C GLN A 156 -33.17 -21.86 47.73
N ARG A 157 -31.89 -22.08 47.42
CA ARG A 157 -31.43 -22.74 46.18
C ARG A 157 -31.04 -24.19 46.36
N LEU A 158 -30.86 -24.67 47.58
CA LEU A 158 -30.52 -26.07 47.84
C LEU A 158 -31.58 -27.06 47.30
N PRO A 159 -32.90 -26.77 47.38
CA PRO A 159 -33.92 -27.61 46.75
C PRO A 159 -33.80 -27.70 45.22
N GLU A 160 -33.26 -26.66 44.55
CA GLU A 160 -32.97 -26.67 43.12
C GLU A 160 -31.83 -27.65 42.80
N MET A 161 -30.77 -27.66 43.59
CA MET A 161 -29.66 -28.61 43.47
C MET A 161 -30.17 -30.06 43.61
N ALA A 162 -30.89 -30.34 44.70
CA ALA A 162 -31.45 -31.66 44.97
C ALA A 162 -32.37 -32.12 43.83
N GLY A 163 -33.29 -31.25 43.38
CA GLY A 163 -34.20 -31.57 42.27
C GLY A 163 -33.48 -31.87 40.95
N ARG A 164 -32.41 -31.15 40.62
CA ARG A 164 -31.59 -31.42 39.41
C ARG A 164 -30.80 -32.73 39.51
N MET A 165 -30.54 -33.22 40.73
CA MET A 165 -29.94 -34.54 40.99
C MET A 165 -30.98 -35.66 41.12
N ALA A 166 -32.27 -35.37 40.89
CA ALA A 166 -33.40 -36.28 41.14
C ALA A 166 -33.52 -36.73 42.61
N LEU A 167 -33.12 -35.87 43.55
CA LEU A 167 -33.27 -36.06 44.99
C LEU A 167 -34.51 -35.31 45.53
N PRO A 168 -35.05 -35.71 46.70
CA PRO A 168 -36.13 -34.98 47.36
C PRO A 168 -35.79 -33.50 47.57
N ARG A 169 -36.71 -32.61 47.21
CA ARG A 169 -36.54 -31.15 47.32
C ARG A 169 -36.79 -30.68 48.76
N SER A 170 -35.82 -30.86 49.65
CA SER A 170 -35.84 -30.34 51.02
C SER A 170 -34.82 -29.21 51.21
N GLY A 171 -35.22 -28.14 51.91
CA GLY A 171 -34.31 -27.08 52.37
C GLY A 171 -33.46 -27.54 53.56
N LEU A 172 -32.58 -26.67 54.06
CA LEU A 172 -31.79 -27.00 55.25
C LEU A 172 -32.74 -27.18 56.45
N PRO A 173 -32.46 -28.10 57.39
CA PRO A 173 -33.27 -28.26 58.60
C PRO A 173 -33.37 -26.95 59.37
N ASN A 174 -34.58 -26.59 59.83
CA ASN A 174 -34.86 -25.38 60.61
C ASN A 174 -34.14 -25.39 61.97
N GLU A 175 -32.84 -25.08 61.99
CA GLU A 175 -32.13 -24.52 63.14
C GLU A 175 -31.15 -23.45 62.62
N PRO A 176 -31.03 -22.28 63.27
CA PRO A 176 -30.07 -21.25 62.86
C PRO A 176 -28.65 -21.67 63.28
N ALA A 177 -28.10 -22.73 62.67
CA ALA A 177 -26.78 -23.28 63.01
C ALA A 177 -25.68 -22.88 62.01
N HIS A 178 -25.98 -21.97 61.06
CA HIS A 178 -25.08 -21.60 59.95
C HIS A 178 -24.51 -20.18 60.04
N VAL A 179 -25.01 -19.35 60.94
CA VAL A 179 -24.39 -18.08 61.29
C VAL A 179 -23.63 -18.28 62.59
N HIS A 180 -22.29 -18.17 62.56
CA HIS A 180 -21.48 -18.13 63.78
C HIS A 180 -21.75 -16.80 64.50
N VAL A 181 -22.89 -16.67 65.18
CA VAL A 181 -23.15 -15.58 66.11
C VAL A 181 -22.31 -15.89 67.36
N ARG A 182 -21.45 -14.95 67.77
CA ARG A 182 -20.81 -15.04 69.09
C ARG A 182 -21.92 -15.05 70.15
N PRO A 183 -21.72 -15.69 71.31
CA PRO A 183 -22.63 -15.55 72.45
C PRO A 183 -22.88 -14.09 72.86
N GLU A 184 -21.97 -13.18 72.50
CA GLU A 184 -21.93 -11.77 72.90
C GLU A 184 -22.53 -10.79 71.87
N GLY A 185 -23.02 -11.26 70.70
CA GLY A 185 -23.52 -10.40 69.63
C GLY A 185 -22.42 -9.75 68.75
N PRO A 186 -22.77 -9.05 67.65
CA PRO A 186 -21.81 -8.37 66.77
C PRO A 186 -21.24 -7.10 67.42
N SER A 187 -19.93 -6.92 67.37
CA SER A 187 -19.19 -5.73 67.85
C SER A 187 -18.62 -4.90 66.69
N SER A 188 -18.26 -3.64 66.93
CA SER A 188 -17.56 -2.81 65.93
C SER A 188 -16.20 -3.39 65.48
N ALA A 189 -15.62 -4.31 66.26
CA ALA A 189 -14.40 -5.03 65.90
C ALA A 189 -14.63 -6.14 64.85
N ASP A 190 -15.89 -6.50 64.57
CA ASP A 190 -16.24 -7.54 63.59
C ASP A 190 -16.42 -7.00 62.16
N GLU A 191 -16.34 -5.69 61.94
CA GLU A 191 -16.45 -5.05 60.63
C GLU A 191 -15.13 -4.50 60.11
N LEU A 192 -14.90 -4.64 58.80
CA LEU A 192 -13.77 -3.99 58.14
C LEU A 192 -14.09 -2.51 57.88
N SER A 193 -13.14 -1.64 58.22
CA SER A 193 -13.12 -0.22 57.86
C SER A 193 -13.06 -0.06 56.34
N GLU A 194 -13.43 1.13 55.84
CA GLU A 194 -13.35 1.41 54.38
C GLU A 194 -11.93 1.19 53.85
N ARG A 195 -10.92 1.60 54.63
CA ARG A 195 -9.50 1.38 54.33
C ARG A 195 -9.17 -0.11 54.30
N GLY A 196 -9.56 -0.88 55.31
CA GLY A 196 -9.34 -2.33 55.36
C GLY A 196 -9.98 -3.04 54.17
N ARG A 197 -11.22 -2.68 53.82
CA ARG A 197 -11.93 -3.23 52.64
C ARG A 197 -11.23 -2.89 51.33
N ALA A 198 -10.79 -1.65 51.16
CA ALA A 198 -10.10 -1.20 49.95
C ALA A 198 -8.76 -1.94 49.76
N ASN A 199 -7.97 -2.05 50.84
CA ASN A 199 -6.70 -2.77 50.83
C ASN A 199 -6.91 -4.25 50.53
N LEU A 200 -7.90 -4.88 51.16
CA LEU A 200 -8.25 -6.27 50.88
C LEU A 200 -8.70 -6.46 49.42
N ARG A 201 -9.48 -5.55 48.85
CA ARG A 201 -9.91 -5.62 47.44
C ARG A 201 -8.74 -5.51 46.47
N ARG A 202 -7.73 -4.69 46.77
CA ARG A 202 -6.50 -4.60 45.96
C ARG A 202 -5.67 -5.88 46.07
N PHE A 203 -5.47 -6.37 47.29
CA PHE A 203 -4.69 -7.58 47.55
C PHE A 203 -5.33 -8.84 46.94
N TRP A 204 -6.65 -8.96 47.02
CA TRP A 204 -7.45 -10.08 46.53
C TRP A 204 -8.25 -9.75 45.27
N VAL A 205 -7.67 -8.96 44.36
CA VAL A 205 -8.34 -8.53 43.12
C VAL A 205 -8.97 -9.70 42.34
N GLN A 206 -8.25 -10.82 42.19
CA GLN A 206 -8.75 -12.00 41.49
C GLN A 206 -9.90 -12.69 42.22
N ASP A 207 -9.89 -12.73 43.56
CA ASP A 207 -10.98 -13.32 44.34
C ASP A 207 -12.27 -12.52 44.22
N PHE A 208 -12.16 -11.18 44.21
CA PHE A 208 -13.30 -10.31 43.97
C PHE A 208 -13.81 -10.47 42.53
N GLU A 209 -12.93 -10.54 41.52
CA GLU A 209 -13.33 -10.80 40.13
C GLU A 209 -14.02 -12.16 39.97
N ILE A 210 -13.53 -13.21 40.63
CA ILE A 210 -14.15 -14.55 40.64
C ILE A 210 -15.52 -14.51 41.33
N TYR A 211 -15.61 -13.85 42.48
CA TYR A 211 -16.88 -13.71 43.19
C TYR A 211 -17.91 -12.95 42.36
N ASP A 212 -17.52 -11.81 41.78
CA ASP A 212 -18.38 -10.99 40.94
C ASP A 212 -18.85 -11.79 39.71
N TYR A 213 -17.95 -12.51 39.03
CA TYR A 213 -18.31 -13.42 37.95
C TYR A 213 -19.33 -14.47 38.40
N VAL A 214 -19.07 -15.17 39.51
CA VAL A 214 -19.94 -16.23 40.00
C VAL A 214 -21.33 -15.69 40.36
N VAL A 215 -21.39 -14.57 41.09
CA VAL A 215 -22.65 -13.95 41.50
C VAL A 215 -23.42 -13.45 40.28
N ILE A 216 -22.76 -12.80 39.33
CA ILE A 216 -23.42 -12.30 38.12
C ILE A 216 -23.99 -13.45 37.28
N GLN A 217 -23.21 -14.52 37.07
CA GLN A 217 -23.58 -15.61 36.16
C GLN A 217 -24.53 -16.64 36.79
N PHE A 218 -24.43 -16.87 38.11
CA PHE A 218 -25.13 -17.96 38.77
C PHE A 218 -26.12 -17.52 39.86
N SER A 219 -25.97 -16.33 40.48
CA SER A 219 -26.88 -15.89 41.54
C SER A 219 -28.20 -15.36 40.99
N ARG A 220 -29.30 -15.82 41.61
CA ARG A 220 -30.66 -15.36 41.29
C ARG A 220 -30.94 -13.98 41.90
N PHE A 221 -30.45 -13.71 43.11
CA PHE A 221 -30.80 -12.52 43.89
C PHE A 221 -29.60 -11.58 44.16
N GLY A 222 -28.44 -12.13 44.53
CA GLY A 222 -27.26 -11.39 45.03
C GLY A 222 -26.45 -10.58 43.99
N GLY A 223 -26.93 -10.47 42.74
CA GLY A 223 -26.20 -9.80 41.65
C GLY A 223 -27.01 -8.79 40.84
N GLN A 224 -28.27 -8.49 41.19
CA GLN A 224 -29.10 -7.59 40.40
C GLN A 224 -28.53 -6.18 40.31
N GLU A 225 -27.98 -5.65 41.41
CA GLU A 225 -27.38 -4.32 41.44
C GLU A 225 -26.07 -4.24 40.62
N LEU A 226 -25.22 -5.27 40.73
CA LEU A 226 -24.02 -5.41 39.88
C LEU A 226 -24.39 -5.58 38.39
N ARG A 227 -25.47 -6.31 38.08
CA ARG A 227 -25.98 -6.45 36.71
C ARG A 227 -26.52 -5.13 36.16
N ARG A 228 -27.35 -4.41 36.91
CA ARG A 228 -27.83 -3.07 36.55
C ARG A 228 -26.68 -2.09 36.34
N ARG A 229 -25.69 -2.08 37.22
CA ARG A 229 -24.51 -1.22 37.09
C ARG A 229 -23.73 -1.50 35.81
N HIS A 230 -23.53 -2.77 35.46
CA HIS A 230 -22.87 -3.13 34.19
C HIS A 230 -23.70 -2.77 32.95
N ASP A 231 -25.02 -2.97 32.99
CA ASP A 231 -25.91 -2.60 31.89
C ASP A 231 -25.93 -1.07 31.71
N GLN A 232 -25.93 -0.32 32.81
CA GLN A 232 -25.79 1.14 32.80
C GLN A 232 -24.43 1.56 32.22
N MET A 233 -23.31 0.96 32.65
CA MET A 233 -21.98 1.27 32.12
C MET A 233 -21.87 0.97 30.61
N ARG A 234 -22.55 -0.08 30.13
CA ARG A 234 -22.65 -0.38 28.70
C ARG A 234 -23.38 0.73 27.96
N ASP A 235 -24.53 1.17 28.48
CA ASP A 235 -25.35 2.19 27.84
C ASP A 235 -24.63 3.56 27.85
N GLU A 236 -23.94 3.89 28.96
CA GLU A 236 -23.06 5.05 29.09
C GLU A 236 -21.91 5.01 28.07
N ALA A 237 -21.20 3.88 27.96
CA ALA A 237 -20.14 3.69 26.96
C ALA A 237 -20.62 3.96 25.52
N MET A 238 -21.83 3.50 25.19
CA MET A 238 -22.43 3.71 23.87
C MET A 238 -22.82 5.17 23.64
N VAL A 239 -23.25 5.89 24.67
CA VAL A 239 -23.51 7.34 24.61
C VAL A 239 -22.21 8.10 24.38
N LEU A 240 -21.17 7.81 25.16
CA LEU A 240 -19.85 8.45 25.06
C LEU A 240 -19.24 8.25 23.67
N TYR A 241 -19.32 7.03 23.12
CA TYR A 241 -18.88 6.75 21.75
C TYR A 241 -19.60 7.62 20.70
N ARG A 242 -20.93 7.79 20.84
CA ARG A 242 -21.73 8.63 19.92
C ARG A 242 -21.42 10.12 20.07
N GLN A 243 -21.03 10.56 21.26
CA GLN A 243 -20.63 11.95 21.53
C GLN A 243 -19.20 12.26 21.06
N GLY A 244 -18.43 11.24 20.67
CA GLY A 244 -17.04 11.39 20.24
C GLY A 244 -16.03 11.43 21.40
N ASP A 245 -16.46 11.19 22.64
CA ASP A 245 -15.55 11.03 23.78
C ASP A 245 -15.01 9.60 23.82
N TYR A 246 -14.06 9.33 22.92
CA TYR A 246 -13.51 8.00 22.72
C TYR A 246 -12.65 7.52 23.90
N LYS A 247 -12.05 8.42 24.68
CA LYS A 247 -11.26 8.04 25.87
C LYS A 247 -12.18 7.54 26.98
N ALA A 248 -13.23 8.30 27.30
CA ALA A 248 -14.21 7.89 28.30
C ALA A 248 -14.96 6.62 27.87
N ALA A 249 -15.27 6.48 26.57
CA ALA A 249 -15.87 5.25 26.04
C ALA A 249 -14.98 4.01 26.26
N VAL A 250 -13.66 4.13 26.03
CA VAL A 250 -12.69 3.04 26.27
C VAL A 250 -12.67 2.63 27.75
N GLU A 251 -12.70 3.61 28.66
CA GLU A 251 -12.71 3.35 30.11
C GLU A 251 -14.00 2.66 30.56
N ALA A 252 -15.16 3.11 30.06
CA ALA A 252 -16.46 2.53 30.38
C ALA A 252 -16.65 1.12 29.78
N LEU A 253 -16.09 0.85 28.59
CA LEU A 253 -16.18 -0.46 27.91
C LEU A 253 -15.34 -1.55 28.57
N GLY A 254 -14.22 -1.21 29.20
CA GLY A 254 -13.27 -2.18 29.77
C GLY A 254 -13.94 -3.16 30.75
N PRO A 255 -14.61 -2.69 31.81
CA PRO A 255 -15.32 -3.55 32.76
C PRO A 255 -16.45 -4.35 32.11
N VAL A 256 -17.15 -3.78 31.13
CA VAL A 256 -18.26 -4.45 30.43
C VAL A 256 -17.76 -5.60 29.55
N LEU A 257 -16.66 -5.40 28.82
CA LEU A 257 -16.04 -6.43 27.98
C LEU A 257 -15.34 -7.53 28.78
N LYS A 258 -14.87 -7.27 30.01
CA LYS A 258 -14.44 -8.33 30.93
C LYS A 258 -15.58 -9.29 31.28
N ARG A 259 -16.82 -8.78 31.37
CA ARG A 259 -18.02 -9.56 31.71
C ARG A 259 -18.61 -10.30 30.51
N ASP A 260 -18.60 -9.68 29.34
CA ASP A 260 -19.06 -10.28 28.09
C ASP A 260 -17.95 -10.24 27.03
N PRO A 261 -16.90 -11.07 27.18
CA PRO A 261 -15.78 -11.11 26.25
C PRO A 261 -16.16 -11.59 24.85
N GLY A 262 -17.38 -12.12 24.67
CA GLY A 262 -17.92 -12.55 23.39
C GLY A 262 -18.72 -11.47 22.66
N ASN A 263 -18.96 -10.31 23.28
CA ASN A 263 -19.81 -9.28 22.70
C ASN A 263 -19.17 -8.58 21.51
N ARG A 264 -19.44 -9.09 20.30
CA ARG A 264 -18.93 -8.54 19.05
C ARG A 264 -19.17 -7.04 18.92
N THR A 265 -20.39 -6.59 19.18
CA THR A 265 -20.76 -5.17 19.04
C THR A 265 -19.91 -4.29 19.93
N LEU A 266 -19.72 -4.66 21.19
CA LEU A 266 -18.90 -3.89 22.12
C LEU A 266 -17.41 -3.97 21.79
N LYS A 267 -16.91 -5.12 21.29
CA LYS A 267 -15.53 -5.23 20.79
C LYS A 267 -15.27 -4.29 19.62
N LEU A 268 -16.18 -4.21 18.66
CA LEU A 268 -16.07 -3.28 17.54
C LEU A 268 -16.08 -1.82 17.99
N VAL A 269 -16.99 -1.47 18.90
CA VAL A 269 -17.07 -0.11 19.45
C VAL A 269 -15.79 0.23 20.22
N MET A 270 -15.25 -0.70 21.01
CA MET A 270 -13.98 -0.54 21.71
C MET A 270 -12.82 -0.36 20.73
N ALA A 271 -12.72 -1.20 19.70
CA ALA A 271 -11.64 -1.14 18.72
C ALA A 271 -11.67 0.20 17.95
N ARG A 272 -12.85 0.66 17.52
CA ARG A 272 -13.02 1.97 16.88
C ARG A 272 -12.71 3.13 17.84
N SER A 273 -13.13 3.03 19.11
CA SER A 273 -12.82 4.05 20.12
C SER A 273 -11.31 4.15 20.37
N LEU A 274 -10.60 3.01 20.43
CA LEU A 274 -9.15 2.98 20.59
C LEU A 274 -8.42 3.66 19.43
N VAL A 275 -8.86 3.44 18.18
CA VAL A 275 -8.29 4.14 17.00
C VAL A 275 -8.48 5.65 17.13
N ASN A 276 -9.70 6.11 17.41
CA ASN A 276 -9.99 7.54 17.48
C ASN A 276 -9.41 8.23 18.72
N ALA A 277 -9.14 7.49 19.79
CA ALA A 277 -8.41 7.96 20.97
C ALA A 277 -6.88 8.02 20.77
N GLY A 278 -6.37 7.57 19.61
CA GLY A 278 -4.94 7.52 19.29
C GLY A 278 -4.20 6.32 19.89
N LEU A 279 -4.91 5.37 20.51
CA LEU A 279 -4.37 4.17 21.13
C LEU A 279 -4.25 3.04 20.09
N VAL A 280 -3.48 3.29 19.02
CA VAL A 280 -3.45 2.47 17.81
C VAL A 280 -2.97 1.03 18.05
N ASP A 281 -1.98 0.81 18.90
CA ASP A 281 -1.44 -0.54 19.15
C ASP A 281 -2.46 -1.44 19.85
N ARG A 282 -3.16 -0.90 20.85
CA ARG A 282 -4.27 -1.60 21.53
C ARG A 282 -5.44 -1.87 20.58
N ALA A 283 -5.71 -0.95 19.66
CA ALA A 283 -6.73 -1.15 18.65
C ALA A 283 -6.36 -2.30 17.70
N GLU A 284 -5.11 -2.36 17.26
CA GLU A 284 -4.62 -3.42 16.38
C GLU A 284 -4.69 -4.80 17.02
N GLU A 285 -4.29 -4.94 18.30
CA GLU A 285 -4.45 -6.19 19.05
C GLU A 285 -5.89 -6.66 19.07
N LEU A 286 -6.83 -5.74 19.34
CA LEU A 286 -8.25 -6.06 19.39
C LEU A 286 -8.81 -6.37 18.00
N TRP A 287 -8.41 -5.65 16.94
CA TRP A 287 -8.80 -5.96 15.57
C TRP A 287 -8.28 -7.32 15.11
N ARG A 288 -7.05 -7.71 15.49
CA ARG A 288 -6.52 -9.06 15.24
C ARG A 288 -7.30 -10.12 16.01
N ASP A 289 -7.70 -9.84 17.25
CA ASP A 289 -8.54 -10.75 18.00
C ASP A 289 -9.89 -11.01 17.31
N ILE A 290 -10.56 -9.93 16.89
CA ILE A 290 -11.84 -10.01 16.16
C ILE A 290 -11.66 -10.77 14.83
N ALA A 291 -10.60 -10.47 14.07
CA ALA A 291 -10.31 -11.15 12.81
C ALA A 291 -10.01 -12.65 12.98
N ARG A 292 -9.38 -13.08 14.09
CA ARG A 292 -9.18 -14.51 14.40
C ARG A 292 -10.48 -15.24 14.69
N THR A 293 -11.41 -14.59 15.39
CA THR A 293 -12.71 -15.17 15.71
C THR A 293 -13.68 -15.13 14.52
N GLU A 294 -13.47 -14.21 13.57
CA GLU A 294 -14.32 -13.98 12.41
C GLU A 294 -13.48 -13.88 11.12
N PRO A 295 -12.87 -15.00 10.66
CA PRO A 295 -11.99 -14.98 9.48
C PRO A 295 -12.70 -14.57 8.19
N ASP A 296 -14.03 -14.76 8.13
CA ASP A 296 -14.86 -14.44 6.96
C ASP A 296 -15.43 -13.00 7.00
N SER A 297 -15.06 -12.18 7.98
CA SER A 297 -15.51 -10.79 8.08
C SER A 297 -14.52 -9.83 7.44
N ALA A 298 -14.97 -9.09 6.43
CA ALA A 298 -14.14 -8.10 5.73
C ALA A 298 -13.79 -6.87 6.58
N GLU A 299 -14.64 -6.50 7.54
CA GLU A 299 -14.47 -5.26 8.31
C GLU A 299 -13.18 -5.24 9.17
N PRO A 300 -12.91 -6.23 10.04
CA PRO A 300 -11.69 -6.27 10.84
C PRO A 300 -10.42 -6.28 9.98
N LEU A 301 -10.44 -7.02 8.86
CA LEU A 301 -9.34 -7.11 7.90
C LEU A 301 -9.08 -5.74 7.25
N ALA A 302 -10.13 -5.04 6.82
CA ALA A 302 -10.02 -3.70 6.24
C ALA A 302 -9.49 -2.67 7.26
N GLN A 303 -9.86 -2.78 8.54
CA GLN A 303 -9.34 -1.91 9.60
C GLN A 303 -7.85 -2.16 9.86
N LEU A 304 -7.39 -3.42 9.88
CA LEU A 304 -5.96 -3.75 9.97
C LEU A 304 -5.17 -3.21 8.76
N GLY A 305 -5.75 -3.29 7.57
CA GLY A 305 -5.21 -2.65 6.37
C GLY A 305 -5.10 -1.14 6.52
N GLN A 306 -6.13 -0.48 7.05
CA GLN A 306 -6.14 0.95 7.27
C GLN A 306 -5.10 1.41 8.30
N LEU A 307 -4.89 0.65 9.38
CA LEU A 307 -3.84 0.92 10.37
C LEU A 307 -2.44 0.78 9.74
N SER A 308 -2.22 -0.27 8.97
CA SER A 308 -0.96 -0.50 8.25
C SER A 308 -0.69 0.60 7.21
N TYR A 309 -1.73 1.03 6.51
CA TYR A 309 -1.70 2.13 5.55
C TYR A 309 -1.31 3.45 6.21
N ALA A 310 -1.89 3.76 7.39
CA ALA A 310 -1.58 4.96 8.15
C ALA A 310 -0.11 4.97 8.64
N ARG A 311 0.44 3.79 8.98
CA ARG A 311 1.86 3.61 9.32
C ARG A 311 2.79 3.58 8.10
N ARG A 312 2.27 3.85 6.89
CA ARG A 312 2.99 3.79 5.61
C ARG A 312 3.58 2.41 5.27
N ASN A 313 3.14 1.36 5.95
CA ASN A 313 3.49 -0.01 5.59
C ASN A 313 2.51 -0.50 4.51
N TYR A 314 2.71 0.00 3.29
CA TYR A 314 1.79 -0.21 2.17
C TYR A 314 1.77 -1.68 1.71
N ALA A 315 2.88 -2.41 1.84
CA ALA A 315 2.92 -3.85 1.53
C ALA A 315 2.02 -4.65 2.49
N ALA A 316 2.14 -4.43 3.81
CA ALA A 316 1.25 -5.09 4.77
C ALA A 316 -0.20 -4.63 4.60
N ALA A 317 -0.43 -3.34 4.31
CA ALA A 317 -1.77 -2.82 4.04
C ALA A 317 -2.43 -3.53 2.87
N LEU A 318 -1.71 -3.73 1.76
CA LEU A 318 -2.18 -4.43 0.58
C LEU A 318 -2.63 -5.86 0.90
N GLU A 319 -1.85 -6.60 1.67
CA GLU A 319 -2.19 -7.98 2.07
C GLU A 319 -3.47 -8.02 2.91
N TRP A 320 -3.62 -7.11 3.87
CA TRP A 320 -4.85 -7.01 4.66
C TRP A 320 -6.07 -6.62 3.81
N PHE A 321 -5.93 -5.67 2.89
CA PHE A 321 -7.03 -5.29 2.01
C PHE A 321 -7.39 -6.42 1.02
N ARG A 322 -6.42 -7.20 0.55
CA ARG A 322 -6.69 -8.42 -0.24
C ARG A 322 -7.48 -9.45 0.54
N ALA A 323 -7.10 -9.70 1.80
CA ALA A 323 -7.86 -10.58 2.67
C ALA A 323 -9.30 -10.05 2.88
N ALA A 324 -9.46 -8.74 3.08
CA ALA A 324 -10.77 -8.11 3.19
C ALA A 324 -11.61 -8.27 1.91
N LEU A 325 -11.00 -8.16 0.73
CA LEU A 325 -11.66 -8.36 -0.57
C LEU A 325 -11.97 -9.83 -0.87
N ALA A 326 -11.20 -10.77 -0.33
CA ALA A 326 -11.53 -12.19 -0.41
C ALA A 326 -12.79 -12.51 0.42
N ALA A 327 -12.96 -11.86 1.58
CA ALA A 327 -14.13 -11.98 2.42
C ALA A 327 -15.37 -11.25 1.86
N ASP A 328 -15.18 -10.03 1.34
CA ASP A 328 -16.22 -9.25 0.67
C ASP A 328 -15.68 -8.60 -0.63
N PRO A 329 -15.87 -9.26 -1.78
CA PRO A 329 -15.45 -8.72 -3.07
C PRO A 329 -16.13 -7.39 -3.43
N ALA A 330 -17.29 -7.08 -2.86
CA ALA A 330 -18.03 -5.84 -3.13
C ALA A 330 -17.54 -4.64 -2.30
N ASN A 331 -16.60 -4.85 -1.37
CA ASN A 331 -16.06 -3.79 -0.52
C ASN A 331 -15.20 -2.78 -1.31
N GLU A 332 -15.86 -1.73 -1.82
CA GLU A 332 -15.22 -0.72 -2.66
C GLU A 332 -14.12 0.06 -1.93
N ASN A 333 -14.31 0.35 -0.63
CA ASN A 333 -13.29 1.05 0.16
C ASN A 333 -12.02 0.19 0.31
N ALA A 334 -12.17 -1.09 0.67
CA ALA A 334 -11.02 -2.01 0.74
C ALA A 334 -10.32 -2.11 -0.62
N ARG A 335 -11.08 -2.13 -1.72
CA ARG A 335 -10.54 -2.15 -3.09
C ARG A 335 -9.70 -0.93 -3.41
N LEU A 336 -10.24 0.27 -3.19
CA LEU A 336 -9.52 1.51 -3.48
C LEU A 336 -8.27 1.65 -2.61
N ARG A 337 -8.35 1.24 -1.35
CA ARG A 337 -7.20 1.23 -0.45
C ARG A 337 -6.15 0.19 -0.87
N ALA A 338 -6.57 -0.98 -1.37
CA ALA A 338 -5.68 -1.97 -1.95
C ALA A 338 -4.99 -1.42 -3.20
N ILE A 339 -5.74 -0.86 -4.15
CA ILE A 339 -5.18 -0.27 -5.38
C ILE A 339 -4.18 0.82 -5.03
N ARG A 340 -4.53 1.73 -4.12
CA ARG A 340 -3.62 2.81 -3.68
C ARG A 340 -2.39 2.27 -2.97
N SER A 341 -2.52 1.22 -2.17
CA SER A 341 -1.37 0.57 -1.52
C SER A 341 -0.44 -0.07 -2.55
N ALA A 342 -1.00 -0.76 -3.55
CA ALA A 342 -0.26 -1.34 -4.67
C ALA A 342 0.46 -0.26 -5.52
N SER A 343 -0.20 0.87 -5.80
CA SER A 343 0.44 2.00 -6.49
C SER A 343 1.61 2.60 -5.69
N LEU A 344 1.49 2.69 -4.36
CA LEU A 344 2.53 3.26 -3.49
C LEU A 344 3.74 2.35 -3.28
N ILE A 345 3.60 1.04 -3.49
CA ILE A 345 4.72 0.09 -3.52
C ILE A 345 5.25 -0.17 -4.94
N GLU A 346 4.78 0.63 -5.92
CA GLU A 346 5.13 0.52 -7.34
C GLU A 346 4.80 -0.85 -7.99
N ASP A 347 3.94 -1.65 -7.35
CA ASP A 347 3.42 -2.90 -7.94
C ASP A 347 2.20 -2.60 -8.82
N GLN A 348 2.51 -2.05 -10.00
CA GLN A 348 1.51 -1.64 -10.98
C GLN A 348 0.68 -2.82 -11.51
N ALA A 349 1.22 -4.05 -11.51
CA ALA A 349 0.48 -5.22 -11.99
C ALA A 349 -0.70 -5.54 -11.08
N ILE A 350 -0.49 -5.51 -9.75
CA ILE A 350 -1.56 -5.72 -8.77
C ILE A 350 -2.56 -4.57 -8.80
N ALA A 351 -2.09 -3.33 -8.92
CA ALA A 351 -2.98 -2.17 -9.03
C ALA A 351 -3.94 -2.32 -10.22
N VAL A 352 -3.42 -2.62 -11.41
CA VAL A 352 -4.21 -2.85 -12.63
C VAL A 352 -5.16 -4.05 -12.47
N GLU A 353 -4.72 -5.15 -11.87
CA GLU A 353 -5.57 -6.30 -11.58
C GLU A 353 -6.77 -5.90 -10.71
N LEU A 354 -6.53 -5.23 -9.59
CA LEU A 354 -7.56 -4.78 -8.65
C LEU A 354 -8.53 -3.75 -9.27
N VAL A 355 -8.03 -2.91 -10.18
CA VAL A 355 -8.88 -2.02 -10.98
C VAL A 355 -9.84 -2.82 -11.87
N ASN A 356 -9.33 -3.84 -12.56
CA ASN A 356 -10.11 -4.66 -13.49
C ASN A 356 -10.95 -5.75 -12.81
N GLN A 357 -10.72 -6.03 -11.53
CA GLN A 357 -11.48 -7.03 -10.76
C GLN A 357 -12.98 -6.67 -10.70
N GLY A 358 -13.82 -7.62 -11.08
CA GLY A 358 -15.27 -7.43 -11.25
C GLY A 358 -15.68 -6.94 -12.64
N GLY A 359 -14.75 -6.94 -13.62
CA GLY A 359 -15.05 -6.66 -15.03
C GLY A 359 -15.30 -5.19 -15.34
N ARG A 360 -14.91 -4.28 -14.43
CA ARG A 360 -15.16 -2.84 -14.57
C ARG A 360 -14.00 -2.15 -15.29
N GLY A 361 -14.19 -1.77 -16.54
CA GLY A 361 -13.27 -0.95 -17.32
C GLY A 361 -13.32 0.54 -16.93
N PRO A 362 -12.44 1.36 -17.51
CA PRO A 362 -12.35 2.80 -17.23
C PRO A 362 -13.69 3.55 -17.36
N GLU A 363 -14.53 3.17 -18.32
CA GLU A 363 -15.84 3.78 -18.59
C GLU A 363 -16.90 3.46 -17.53
N GLU A 364 -16.80 2.30 -16.87
CA GLU A 364 -17.67 1.92 -15.75
C GLU A 364 -17.20 2.58 -14.46
N MET A 365 -15.88 2.71 -14.29
CA MET A 365 -15.30 3.48 -13.18
C MET A 365 -15.70 4.95 -13.19
N ALA A 366 -16.07 5.49 -14.36
CA ALA A 366 -16.60 6.84 -14.48
C ALA A 366 -17.91 7.06 -13.70
N GLU A 367 -18.68 6.02 -13.35
CA GLU A 367 -19.90 6.17 -12.56
C GLU A 367 -19.66 6.15 -11.05
N THR A 368 -18.51 5.64 -10.62
CA THR A 368 -18.17 5.49 -9.21
C THR A 368 -17.94 6.85 -8.54
N ALA A 369 -18.19 6.92 -7.23
CA ALA A 369 -17.90 8.12 -6.43
C ALA A 369 -16.39 8.43 -6.35
N HIS A 370 -15.54 7.46 -6.69
CA HIS A 370 -14.10 7.50 -6.50
C HIS A 370 -13.29 7.71 -7.79
N TRP A 371 -13.94 8.16 -8.87
CA TRP A 371 -13.33 8.34 -10.18
C TRP A 371 -12.06 9.23 -10.16
N GLU A 372 -11.98 10.25 -9.30
CA GLU A 372 -10.76 11.08 -9.16
C GLU A 372 -9.59 10.29 -8.59
N THR A 373 -9.85 9.39 -7.64
CA THR A 373 -8.82 8.51 -7.10
C THR A 373 -8.35 7.55 -8.19
N MET A 374 -9.27 7.07 -9.03
CA MET A 374 -8.94 6.24 -10.19
C MET A 374 -8.09 6.98 -11.22
N VAL A 375 -8.35 8.25 -11.48
CA VAL A 375 -7.49 9.08 -12.36
C VAL A 375 -6.08 9.17 -11.82
N GLN A 376 -5.92 9.43 -10.51
CA GLN A 376 -4.61 9.46 -9.87
C GLN A 376 -3.91 8.10 -9.89
N ILE A 377 -4.67 7.01 -9.73
CA ILE A 377 -4.18 5.65 -9.86
C ILE A 377 -3.70 5.39 -11.29
N TYR A 378 -4.49 5.71 -12.31
CA TYR A 378 -4.09 5.56 -13.71
C TYR A 378 -2.85 6.40 -14.06
N LEU A 379 -2.77 7.64 -13.58
CA LEU A 379 -1.58 8.47 -13.73
C LEU A 379 -0.36 7.91 -12.98
N GLY A 380 -0.53 7.38 -11.77
CA GLY A 380 0.54 6.70 -11.02
C GLY A 380 0.95 5.35 -11.62
N MET A 381 0.05 4.68 -12.34
CA MET A 381 0.35 3.53 -13.19
C MET A 381 1.00 3.96 -14.52
N ASP A 382 1.08 5.27 -14.79
CA ASP A 382 1.54 5.87 -16.04
C ASP A 382 0.74 5.33 -17.25
N ASP A 383 -0.58 5.18 -17.04
CA ASP A 383 -1.59 4.88 -18.04
C ASP A 383 -2.57 6.07 -18.20
N PRO A 384 -2.11 7.20 -18.76
CA PRO A 384 -2.95 8.38 -18.98
C PRO A 384 -4.09 8.12 -19.98
N ILE A 385 -4.02 7.08 -20.81
CA ILE A 385 -5.09 6.74 -21.78
C ILE A 385 -6.32 6.20 -21.05
N SER A 386 -6.15 5.30 -20.08
CA SER A 386 -7.28 4.85 -19.26
C SER A 386 -7.86 5.98 -18.41
N ALA A 387 -7.00 6.86 -17.89
CA ALA A 387 -7.45 8.08 -17.21
C ALA A 387 -8.30 8.97 -18.14
N GLU A 388 -7.86 9.17 -19.37
CA GLU A 388 -8.59 9.94 -20.38
C GLU A 388 -9.94 9.30 -20.70
N ARG A 389 -9.98 7.99 -20.96
CA ARG A 389 -11.23 7.25 -21.25
C ARG A 389 -12.24 7.40 -20.10
N LEU A 390 -11.79 7.22 -18.87
CA LEU A 390 -12.60 7.42 -17.67
C LEU A 390 -13.14 8.85 -17.59
N LEU A 391 -12.29 9.86 -17.79
CA LEU A 391 -12.68 11.27 -17.69
C LEU A 391 -13.65 11.67 -18.81
N ARG A 392 -13.43 11.23 -20.05
CA ARG A 392 -14.35 11.48 -21.16
C ARG A 392 -15.69 10.80 -20.93
N ALA A 393 -15.70 9.56 -20.43
CA ALA A 393 -16.93 8.88 -20.03
C ALA A 393 -17.66 9.62 -18.90
N ARG A 394 -16.93 10.12 -17.89
CA ARG A 394 -17.49 10.92 -16.78
C ARG A 394 -18.12 12.20 -17.30
N MET A 395 -17.44 12.94 -18.18
CA MET A 395 -17.98 14.15 -18.79
C MET A 395 -19.25 13.89 -19.60
N ALA A 396 -19.30 12.80 -20.35
CA ALA A 396 -20.46 12.43 -21.16
C ALA A 396 -21.67 12.04 -20.28
N LYS A 397 -21.46 11.24 -19.24
CA LYS A 397 -22.51 10.76 -18.33
C LYS A 397 -23.00 11.82 -17.34
N PHE A 398 -22.12 12.74 -16.92
CA PHE A 398 -22.42 13.76 -15.91
C PHE A 398 -22.12 15.19 -16.42
N PRO A 399 -22.92 15.74 -17.35
CA PRO A 399 -22.65 17.05 -17.96
C PRO A 399 -22.57 18.21 -16.97
N LYS A 400 -23.28 18.13 -15.83
CA LYS A 400 -23.24 19.14 -14.77
C LYS A 400 -21.87 19.22 -14.08
N GLU A 401 -21.09 18.14 -14.08
CA GLU A 401 -19.74 18.08 -13.50
C GLU A 401 -18.65 18.45 -14.51
N ALA A 402 -18.98 18.65 -15.79
CA ALA A 402 -18.03 18.81 -16.87
C ALA A 402 -16.97 19.90 -16.61
N GLY A 403 -17.32 20.99 -15.92
CA GLY A 403 -16.36 22.03 -15.52
C GLY A 403 -15.21 21.50 -14.66
N ARG A 404 -15.52 20.70 -13.64
CA ARG A 404 -14.51 20.07 -12.75
C ARG A 404 -13.71 19.01 -13.50
N VAL A 405 -14.37 18.21 -14.33
CA VAL A 405 -13.73 17.10 -15.05
C VAL A 405 -12.75 17.61 -16.13
N ARG A 406 -13.03 18.76 -16.77
CA ARG A 406 -12.10 19.37 -17.75
C ARG A 406 -10.72 19.67 -17.17
N GLY A 407 -10.63 20.07 -15.90
CA GLY A 407 -9.33 20.34 -15.26
C GLY A 407 -8.48 19.08 -15.14
N HIS A 408 -9.08 17.97 -14.70
CA HIS A 408 -8.40 16.67 -14.65
C HIS A 408 -8.06 16.15 -16.05
N LEU A 409 -8.96 16.33 -17.02
CA LEU A 409 -8.71 15.92 -18.41
C LEU A 409 -7.56 16.71 -19.02
N ALA A 410 -7.45 18.01 -18.75
CA ALA A 410 -6.31 18.82 -19.18
C ALA A 410 -4.99 18.32 -18.58
N SER A 411 -4.98 17.95 -17.29
CA SER A 411 -3.80 17.33 -16.66
C SER A 411 -3.41 16.04 -17.36
N VAL A 412 -4.37 15.15 -17.64
CA VAL A 412 -4.12 13.90 -18.39
C VAL A 412 -3.62 14.17 -19.81
N LEU A 413 -4.24 15.10 -20.54
CA LEU A 413 -3.83 15.48 -21.89
C LEU A 413 -2.43 16.13 -21.91
N ALA A 414 -2.03 16.82 -20.84
CA ALA A 414 -0.68 17.35 -20.69
C ALA A 414 0.37 16.23 -20.57
N HIS A 415 0.05 15.15 -19.84
CA HIS A 415 0.86 13.93 -19.78
C HIS A 415 0.95 13.23 -21.15
N LEU A 416 -0.12 13.28 -21.94
CA LEU A 416 -0.16 12.77 -23.32
C LEU A 416 0.44 13.72 -24.37
N HIS A 417 0.88 14.91 -23.94
CA HIS A 417 1.37 15.98 -24.80
C HIS A 417 0.36 16.49 -25.85
N ARG A 418 -0.93 16.28 -25.67
CA ARG A 418 -2.01 16.64 -26.61
C ARG A 418 -2.51 18.07 -26.39
N VAL A 419 -1.62 19.05 -26.57
CA VAL A 419 -1.87 20.45 -26.16
C VAL A 419 -3.00 21.13 -26.93
N ALA A 420 -3.20 20.80 -28.21
CA ALA A 420 -4.30 21.34 -29.01
C ALA A 420 -5.65 21.04 -28.35
N GLU A 421 -5.85 19.81 -27.89
CA GLU A 421 -7.07 19.41 -27.20
C GLU A 421 -7.21 20.09 -25.83
N ILE A 422 -6.11 20.37 -25.13
CA ILE A 422 -6.16 21.18 -23.90
C ILE A 422 -6.74 22.57 -24.21
N GLU A 423 -6.34 23.19 -25.33
CA GLU A 423 -6.88 24.49 -25.73
C GLU A 423 -8.37 24.40 -26.12
N GLU A 424 -8.80 23.33 -26.79
CA GLU A 424 -10.20 23.07 -27.14
C GLU A 424 -11.11 22.89 -25.92
N LEU A 425 -10.58 22.49 -24.76
CA LEU A 425 -11.35 22.43 -23.51
C LEU A 425 -11.82 23.81 -23.03
N GLY A 426 -11.27 24.91 -23.57
CA GLY A 426 -11.70 26.27 -23.26
C GLY A 426 -11.43 26.68 -21.82
N LEU A 427 -10.38 26.12 -21.20
CA LEU A 427 -10.01 26.44 -19.82
C LEU A 427 -9.53 27.89 -19.70
N LYS A 428 -10.05 28.63 -18.73
CA LYS A 428 -9.50 29.93 -18.36
C LYS A 428 -8.12 29.73 -17.75
N VAL A 429 -7.09 30.41 -18.26
CA VAL A 429 -5.70 30.32 -17.76
C VAL A 429 -5.63 30.53 -16.24
N SER A 430 -6.38 31.48 -15.69
CA SER A 430 -6.44 31.75 -14.25
C SER A 430 -7.03 30.61 -13.40
N ALA A 431 -7.80 29.70 -14.01
CA ALA A 431 -8.42 28.56 -13.33
C ALA A 431 -7.55 27.28 -13.39
N VAL A 432 -6.49 27.27 -14.20
CA VAL A 432 -5.58 26.13 -14.26
C VAL A 432 -4.66 26.17 -13.03
N THR A 433 -4.60 25.06 -12.30
CA THR A 433 -3.76 24.89 -11.10
C THR A 433 -2.69 23.81 -11.25
N ASP A 434 -2.82 22.95 -12.27
CA ASP A 434 -1.89 21.86 -12.55
C ASP A 434 -0.63 22.39 -13.27
N PHE A 435 0.54 22.07 -12.71
CA PHE A 435 1.83 22.54 -13.21
C PHE A 435 2.13 22.04 -14.64
N MET A 436 1.91 20.75 -14.90
CA MET A 436 2.23 20.13 -16.20
C MET A 436 1.35 20.70 -17.32
N THR A 437 0.08 20.95 -17.01
CA THR A 437 -0.88 21.61 -17.92
C THR A 437 -0.40 23.02 -18.26
N MET A 438 -0.06 23.83 -17.26
CA MET A 438 0.39 25.19 -17.51
C MET A 438 1.72 25.24 -18.25
N LEU A 439 2.66 24.36 -17.90
CA LEU A 439 3.94 24.24 -18.60
C LEU A 439 3.73 23.91 -20.09
N ALA A 440 2.84 22.96 -20.39
CA ALA A 440 2.49 22.60 -21.76
C ALA A 440 1.88 23.78 -22.54
N LEU A 441 1.02 24.58 -21.90
CA LEU A 441 0.40 25.76 -22.50
C LEU A 441 1.41 26.91 -22.73
N VAL A 442 2.37 27.12 -21.83
CA VAL A 442 3.47 28.09 -22.03
C VAL A 442 4.28 27.71 -23.27
N ARG A 443 4.73 26.46 -23.34
CA ARG A 443 5.48 25.93 -24.49
C ARG A 443 4.69 26.02 -25.79
N ALA A 444 3.38 25.79 -25.75
CA ALA A 444 2.53 26.01 -26.92
C ALA A 444 2.54 27.46 -27.41
N ALA A 445 2.46 28.44 -26.51
CA ALA A 445 2.47 29.84 -26.89
C ALA A 445 3.84 30.33 -27.40
N ILE A 446 4.94 29.77 -26.89
CA ILE A 446 6.30 29.98 -27.43
C ILE A 446 6.37 29.48 -28.88
N ARG A 447 5.85 28.27 -29.16
CA ARG A 447 5.80 27.69 -30.51
C ARG A 447 4.96 28.50 -31.49
N GLU A 448 3.86 29.10 -31.02
CA GLU A 448 3.06 30.04 -31.81
C GLU A 448 3.79 31.36 -32.10
N ARG A 449 5.02 31.55 -31.59
CA ARG A 449 5.79 32.80 -31.61
C ARG A 449 5.02 33.98 -31.02
N ASN A 450 4.09 33.71 -30.11
CA ASN A 450 3.23 34.71 -29.51
C ASN A 450 3.76 35.09 -28.11
N VAL A 451 4.73 36.00 -28.09
CA VAL A 451 5.39 36.47 -26.86
C VAL A 451 4.38 36.96 -25.82
N ARG A 452 3.33 37.68 -26.26
CA ARG A 452 2.28 38.19 -25.35
C ARG A 452 1.52 37.05 -24.69
N LYS A 453 1.10 36.03 -25.46
CA LYS A 453 0.41 34.84 -24.96
C LYS A 453 1.32 34.02 -24.04
N ALA A 454 2.60 33.89 -24.41
CA ALA A 454 3.61 33.15 -23.64
C ALA A 454 3.89 33.81 -22.28
N ARG A 455 4.13 35.13 -22.24
CA ARG A 455 4.34 35.89 -20.98
C ARG A 455 3.13 35.81 -20.05
N ASN A 456 1.90 35.89 -20.58
CA ASN A 456 0.68 35.75 -19.78
C ASN A 456 0.60 34.36 -19.12
N ARG A 457 0.81 33.29 -19.89
CA ARG A 457 0.79 31.92 -19.37
C ARG A 457 1.95 31.65 -18.40
N LEU A 458 3.14 32.20 -18.68
CA LEU A 458 4.32 32.07 -17.82
C LEU A 458 4.07 32.70 -16.44
N LYS A 459 3.43 33.87 -16.39
CA LYS A 459 3.03 34.49 -15.12
C LYS A 459 2.18 33.54 -14.27
N ARG A 460 1.21 32.86 -14.89
CA ARG A 460 0.39 31.87 -14.18
C ARG A 460 1.20 30.65 -13.74
N LEU A 461 2.15 30.18 -14.56
CA LEU A 461 3.05 29.08 -14.19
C LEU A 461 3.93 29.46 -12.98
N GLN A 462 4.42 30.70 -12.92
CA GLN A 462 5.17 31.24 -11.77
C GLN A 462 4.34 31.30 -10.49
N GLU A 463 3.04 31.63 -10.58
CA GLU A 463 2.12 31.61 -9.43
C GLU A 463 1.91 30.19 -8.88
N ILE A 464 1.85 29.18 -9.77
CA ILE A 464 1.62 27.78 -9.37
C ILE A 464 2.84 27.17 -8.69
N ALA A 465 4.03 27.42 -9.23
CA ALA A 465 5.28 26.85 -8.74
C ALA A 465 6.39 27.90 -8.64
N PRO A 466 6.34 28.80 -7.63
CA PRO A 466 7.39 29.79 -7.42
C PRO A 466 8.74 29.11 -7.18
N GLY A 467 9.78 29.50 -7.91
CA GLY A 467 11.14 29.01 -7.73
C GLY A 467 11.46 27.63 -8.33
N HIS A 468 10.53 27.01 -9.06
CA HIS A 468 10.82 25.76 -9.76
C HIS A 468 11.75 26.00 -10.97
N SER A 469 12.80 25.19 -11.14
CA SER A 469 13.85 25.40 -12.18
C SER A 469 13.29 25.52 -13.60
N ALA A 470 12.38 24.63 -13.97
CA ALA A 470 11.71 24.67 -15.27
C ALA A 470 10.98 26.00 -15.54
N VAL A 471 10.54 26.74 -14.51
CA VAL A 471 9.90 28.05 -14.70
C VAL A 471 10.92 29.11 -15.12
N ALA A 472 12.12 29.08 -14.54
CA ALA A 472 13.22 29.95 -14.98
C ALA A 472 13.65 29.61 -16.41
N GLU A 473 13.79 28.32 -16.73
CA GLU A 473 14.12 27.87 -18.09
C GLU A 473 13.11 28.36 -19.14
N GLU A 474 11.80 28.25 -18.85
CA GLU A 474 10.77 28.75 -19.77
C GLU A 474 10.75 30.28 -19.81
N ALA A 475 11.06 30.98 -18.73
CA ALA A 475 11.19 32.44 -18.74
C ALA A 475 12.31 32.89 -19.68
N ASP A 476 13.48 32.25 -19.60
CA ASP A 476 14.59 32.53 -20.50
C ASP A 476 14.23 32.20 -21.95
N ARG A 477 13.48 31.12 -22.20
CA ARG A 477 12.98 30.79 -23.56
C ARG A 477 12.05 31.87 -24.10
N VAL A 478 11.14 32.40 -23.27
CA VAL A 478 10.23 33.47 -23.67
C VAL A 478 10.98 34.76 -24.01
N GLU A 479 12.01 35.10 -23.23
CA GLU A 479 12.81 36.30 -23.47
C GLU A 479 13.77 36.14 -24.65
N ARG A 480 14.37 34.95 -24.85
CA ARG A 480 15.12 34.63 -26.07
C ARG A 480 14.25 34.78 -27.31
N LEU A 481 13.05 34.17 -27.32
CA LEU A 481 12.09 34.32 -28.42
C LEU A 481 11.75 35.80 -28.68
N ALA A 482 11.59 36.61 -27.63
CA ALA A 482 11.33 38.04 -27.77
C ALA A 482 12.52 38.79 -28.38
N GLY A 483 13.74 38.47 -27.94
CA GLY A 483 14.99 38.99 -28.50
C GLY A 483 15.17 38.61 -29.97
N ASP A 484 14.94 37.35 -30.32
CA ASP A 484 15.07 36.83 -31.68
C ASP A 484 14.04 37.46 -32.63
N LEU A 485 12.79 37.61 -32.18
CA LEU A 485 11.76 38.32 -32.95
C LEU A 485 12.10 39.80 -33.16
N ALA A 486 12.83 40.42 -32.22
CA ALA A 486 13.33 41.78 -32.38
C ALA A 486 14.57 41.84 -33.29
N ALA A 487 15.48 40.86 -33.20
CA ALA A 487 16.72 40.76 -33.97
C ALA A 487 16.51 40.33 -35.43
N SER A 488 15.48 39.53 -35.71
CA SER A 488 15.02 39.14 -37.06
C SER A 488 14.60 40.34 -37.94
N SER A 489 14.62 41.56 -37.41
CA SER A 489 14.52 42.82 -38.17
C SER A 489 15.86 43.31 -38.74
N ARG A 490 16.98 42.60 -38.48
CA ARG A 490 18.32 42.86 -39.04
C ARG A 490 18.75 41.69 -39.94
N THR A 491 19.50 42.03 -40.99
CA THR A 491 19.86 41.21 -42.16
C THR A 491 20.26 39.76 -41.85
N PRO A 492 19.74 38.76 -42.59
CA PRO A 492 19.97 37.34 -42.32
C PRO A 492 21.36 36.90 -42.80
N GLU A 493 22.12 36.23 -41.93
CA GLU A 493 23.19 35.32 -42.38
C GLU A 493 22.56 34.12 -43.11
N PRO A 494 23.25 33.49 -44.08
CA PRO A 494 22.71 32.31 -44.75
C PRO A 494 22.57 31.15 -43.74
N GLU A 495 21.32 30.82 -43.40
CA GLU A 495 21.00 29.70 -42.50
C GLU A 495 21.20 28.36 -43.22
N ALA A 496 22.04 27.49 -42.66
CA ALA A 496 22.14 26.11 -43.08
C ALA A 496 20.81 25.37 -42.79
N ARG A 497 20.38 24.53 -43.74
CA ARG A 497 19.23 23.63 -43.56
C ARG A 497 19.62 22.52 -42.59
N VAL A 498 18.81 22.32 -41.56
CA VAL A 498 19.07 21.31 -40.52
C VAL A 498 18.05 20.18 -40.64
N VAL A 499 18.51 18.93 -40.69
CA VAL A 499 17.66 17.73 -40.63
C VAL A 499 17.95 16.98 -39.33
N SER A 500 17.00 16.95 -38.40
CA SER A 500 17.11 16.20 -37.15
C SER A 500 16.46 14.83 -37.25
N LEU A 501 17.24 13.78 -36.97
CA LEU A 501 16.79 12.41 -36.84
C LEU A 501 16.27 12.15 -35.42
N LEU A 502 14.96 11.93 -35.33
CA LEU A 502 14.22 11.73 -34.09
C LEU A 502 13.81 10.26 -33.93
N GLY A 503 13.51 9.84 -32.71
CA GLY A 503 13.04 8.49 -32.41
C GLY A 503 13.60 7.95 -31.09
N ILE A 504 13.18 6.76 -30.70
CA ILE A 504 13.73 6.09 -29.52
C ILE A 504 15.09 5.42 -29.83
N SER A 505 15.78 4.96 -28.81
CA SER A 505 17.00 4.15 -28.99
C SER A 505 16.76 2.95 -29.90
N PHE A 506 17.75 2.63 -30.74
CA PHE A 506 17.71 1.49 -31.68
C PHE A 506 16.64 1.59 -32.79
N CYS A 507 16.17 2.80 -33.13
CA CYS A 507 15.26 3.04 -34.25
C CYS A 507 15.93 3.09 -35.64
N GLY A 508 17.26 3.11 -35.73
CA GLY A 508 18.00 3.16 -37.00
C GLY A 508 18.70 4.49 -37.34
N SER A 509 18.56 5.52 -36.49
CA SER A 509 19.11 6.88 -36.73
C SER A 509 20.61 6.93 -37.01
N THR A 510 21.44 6.12 -36.35
CA THR A 510 22.89 6.11 -36.62
C THR A 510 23.19 5.67 -38.05
N PHE A 511 22.44 4.70 -38.59
CA PHE A 511 22.61 4.25 -39.97
C PHE A 511 22.14 5.33 -40.94
N LEU A 512 20.91 5.83 -40.75
CA LEU A 512 20.35 6.84 -41.64
C LEU A 512 21.16 8.13 -41.65
N GLY A 513 21.65 8.59 -40.49
CA GLY A 513 22.51 9.78 -40.40
C GLY A 513 23.80 9.64 -41.20
N SER A 514 24.42 8.45 -41.18
CA SER A 514 25.63 8.20 -41.98
C SER A 514 25.34 8.13 -43.48
N VAL A 515 24.18 7.58 -43.89
CA VAL A 515 23.74 7.60 -45.29
C VAL A 515 23.47 9.03 -45.75
N LEU A 516 22.66 9.80 -45.01
CA LEU A 516 22.35 11.18 -45.38
C LEU A 516 23.59 12.07 -45.39
N GLY A 517 24.51 11.92 -44.43
CA GLY A 517 25.80 12.63 -44.43
C GLY A 517 26.81 12.14 -45.48
N SER A 518 26.42 11.18 -46.33
CA SER A 518 27.20 10.79 -47.52
C SER A 518 26.60 11.37 -48.81
N LEU A 519 25.46 12.05 -48.73
CA LEU A 519 24.89 12.76 -49.87
C LEU A 519 25.75 13.98 -50.20
N PRO A 520 25.81 14.41 -51.48
CA PRO A 520 26.61 15.56 -51.89
C PRO A 520 26.29 16.83 -51.08
N GLY A 521 27.29 17.45 -50.47
CA GLY A 521 27.12 18.71 -49.72
C GLY A 521 26.43 18.60 -48.36
N VAL A 522 26.08 17.39 -47.92
CA VAL A 522 25.41 17.13 -46.63
C VAL A 522 26.42 16.62 -45.60
N GLU A 523 26.45 17.25 -44.43
CA GLU A 523 27.31 16.80 -43.32
C GLU A 523 26.50 16.23 -42.15
N HIS A 524 27.08 15.24 -41.45
CA HIS A 524 26.43 14.58 -40.32
C HIS A 524 27.28 14.70 -39.04
N VAL A 525 26.66 15.19 -37.96
CA VAL A 525 27.33 15.43 -36.66
C VAL A 525 26.93 14.42 -35.57
N GLY A 526 25.96 13.54 -35.84
CA GLY A 526 25.48 12.57 -34.85
C GLY A 526 24.75 13.22 -33.70
N GLU A 527 24.88 12.65 -32.51
CA GLU A 527 24.33 13.16 -31.26
C GLU A 527 25.13 14.38 -30.79
N SER A 528 24.90 15.54 -31.42
CA SER A 528 25.69 16.75 -31.25
C SER A 528 25.70 17.28 -29.81
N HIS A 529 24.66 17.04 -29.01
CA HIS A 529 24.65 17.40 -27.58
C HIS A 529 25.82 16.80 -26.78
N ARG A 530 26.48 15.74 -27.29
CA ARG A 530 27.65 15.15 -26.65
C ARG A 530 28.92 15.96 -26.84
N LEU A 531 28.92 16.98 -27.70
CA LEU A 531 30.03 17.91 -27.87
C LEU A 531 30.41 18.60 -26.55
N THR A 532 29.47 18.78 -25.63
CA THR A 532 29.73 19.49 -24.35
C THR A 532 29.60 18.57 -23.13
N LYS A 533 29.72 17.24 -23.32
CA LYS A 533 29.51 16.25 -22.27
C LYS A 533 30.64 15.22 -22.17
N SER A 534 30.76 14.64 -20.97
CA SER A 534 31.55 13.44 -20.67
C SER A 534 30.63 12.26 -20.35
N ILE A 535 31.21 11.05 -20.33
CA ILE A 535 30.51 9.82 -19.95
C ILE A 535 31.05 9.38 -18.58
N ALA A 536 30.21 9.40 -17.56
CA ALA A 536 30.52 8.97 -16.20
C ALA A 536 29.85 7.62 -15.88
N MET A 537 30.43 6.85 -14.96
CA MET A 537 29.79 5.65 -14.39
C MET A 537 28.99 6.04 -13.15
N GLY A 538 27.67 5.84 -13.18
CA GLY A 538 26.77 6.04 -12.04
C GLY A 538 26.07 4.76 -11.59
N GLU A 539 25.27 4.83 -10.52
CA GLU A 539 24.53 3.70 -9.94
C GLU A 539 23.56 3.01 -10.93
N GLY A 540 23.22 3.66 -12.04
CA GLY A 540 22.38 3.14 -13.13
C GLY A 540 23.12 2.80 -14.43
N GLY A 541 24.46 2.73 -14.41
CA GLY A 541 25.30 2.50 -15.60
C GLY A 541 25.95 3.77 -16.16
N GLN A 542 26.38 3.73 -17.43
CA GLN A 542 26.97 4.90 -18.10
C GLN A 542 25.95 6.03 -18.25
N GLN A 543 26.28 7.20 -17.72
CA GLN A 543 25.48 8.42 -17.81
C GLN A 543 26.26 9.54 -18.47
N GLU A 544 25.57 10.35 -19.26
CA GLU A 544 26.13 11.57 -19.83
C GLU A 544 26.00 12.71 -18.82
N VAL A 545 27.11 13.38 -18.52
CA VAL A 545 27.15 14.53 -17.60
C VAL A 545 27.75 15.75 -18.32
N PRO A 546 27.36 16.98 -17.95
CA PRO A 546 28.01 18.19 -18.44
C PRO A 546 29.52 18.13 -18.19
N PHE A 547 30.32 18.56 -19.16
CA PHE A 547 31.78 18.64 -19.03
C PHE A 547 32.18 20.02 -18.54
N ASP A 548 32.97 20.08 -17.46
CA ASP A 548 33.54 21.34 -16.99
C ASP A 548 34.83 21.64 -17.77
N PHE A 549 34.74 22.58 -18.72
CA PHE A 549 35.87 22.98 -19.56
C PHE A 549 37.01 23.68 -18.80
N ALA A 550 36.79 24.09 -17.53
CA ALA A 550 37.81 24.70 -16.71
C ALA A 550 38.58 23.67 -15.85
N SER A 551 37.93 22.60 -15.40
CA SER A 551 38.52 21.66 -14.43
C SER A 551 38.68 20.22 -14.92
N ASP A 552 37.84 19.76 -15.85
CA ASP A 552 37.83 18.35 -16.22
C ASP A 552 38.99 17.97 -17.17
N PRO A 553 39.61 16.79 -16.99
CA PRO A 553 40.62 16.31 -17.93
C PRO A 553 40.03 16.13 -19.33
N ARG A 554 40.71 16.65 -20.36
CA ARG A 554 40.30 16.53 -21.78
C ARG A 554 40.02 15.08 -22.22
N SER A 555 40.69 14.10 -21.61
CA SER A 555 40.49 12.68 -21.89
C SER A 555 39.10 12.16 -21.53
N MET A 556 38.36 12.85 -20.66
CA MET A 556 36.97 12.50 -20.29
C MET A 556 35.93 13.02 -21.28
N LEU A 557 36.32 13.97 -22.12
CA LEU A 557 35.44 14.61 -23.09
C LEU A 557 35.04 13.60 -24.18
N THR A 558 33.76 13.57 -24.57
CA THR A 558 33.29 12.59 -25.56
C THR A 558 34.09 12.70 -26.86
N PRO A 559 34.72 11.60 -27.35
CA PRO A 559 35.57 11.65 -28.53
C PRO A 559 34.76 11.64 -29.83
N CYS A 560 35.34 12.20 -30.89
CA CYS A 560 34.80 12.09 -32.25
C CYS A 560 34.92 10.65 -32.73
N ALA A 561 33.87 10.14 -33.40
CA ALA A 561 33.85 8.79 -33.93
C ALA A 561 34.91 8.52 -35.00
N HIS A 562 35.31 9.57 -35.74
CA HIS A 562 36.29 9.50 -36.82
C HIS A 562 37.70 9.89 -36.36
N CYS A 563 37.87 11.04 -35.71
CA CYS A 563 39.19 11.55 -35.32
C CYS A 563 39.69 11.09 -33.94
N GLY A 564 38.83 10.51 -33.11
CA GLY A 564 39.14 10.28 -31.70
C GLY A 564 39.06 11.57 -30.84
N PRO A 565 39.79 11.62 -29.70
CA PRO A 565 39.66 12.70 -28.72
C PRO A 565 40.21 14.06 -29.20
N GLU A 566 41.19 14.06 -30.10
CA GLU A 566 41.87 15.27 -30.62
C GLU A 566 41.28 15.74 -31.96
N CYS A 567 39.95 15.86 -32.04
CA CYS A 567 39.29 16.29 -33.27
C CYS A 567 39.61 17.75 -33.61
N ARG A 568 40.26 18.00 -34.76
CA ARG A 568 40.61 19.36 -35.20
C ARG A 568 39.45 20.17 -35.79
N VAL A 569 38.40 19.49 -36.23
CA VAL A 569 37.18 20.13 -36.74
C VAL A 569 36.32 20.64 -35.58
N PHE A 570 36.16 19.82 -34.54
CA PHE A 570 35.49 20.21 -33.30
C PHE A 570 36.50 20.20 -32.17
N ASP A 571 37.41 21.17 -32.22
CA ASP A 571 38.47 21.33 -31.22
C ASP A 571 37.91 21.75 -29.85
N PHE A 572 38.79 21.73 -28.85
CA PHE A 572 38.43 22.02 -27.47
C PHE A 572 37.84 23.42 -27.29
N ASP A 573 38.40 24.42 -27.97
CA ASP A 573 38.00 25.82 -27.82
C ASP A 573 36.62 26.07 -28.44
N PHE A 574 36.36 25.50 -29.62
CA PHE A 574 35.03 25.52 -30.23
C PHE A 574 33.99 24.87 -29.32
N ARG A 575 34.31 23.73 -28.72
CA ARG A 575 33.41 23.00 -27.82
C ARG A 575 33.16 23.78 -26.52
N ALA A 576 34.18 24.44 -25.97
CA ALA A 576 34.05 25.31 -24.80
C ALA A 576 33.15 26.52 -25.12
N ALA A 577 33.37 27.18 -26.26
CA ALA A 577 32.55 28.30 -26.70
C ALA A 577 31.09 27.90 -27.01
N LEU A 578 30.85 26.64 -27.38
CA LEU A 578 29.51 26.11 -27.60
C LEU A 578 28.81 25.75 -26.27
N ALA A 579 29.58 25.39 -25.23
CA ALA A 579 29.05 25.15 -23.89
C ALA A 579 28.68 26.46 -23.18
N ASP A 580 29.50 27.50 -23.34
CA ASP A 580 29.28 28.83 -22.76
C ASP A 580 28.08 29.55 -23.41
N ASP A 581 28.00 29.48 -24.74
CA ASP A 581 26.89 30.03 -25.51
C ASP A 581 26.27 28.95 -26.41
N PRO A 582 25.09 28.39 -26.07
CA PRO A 582 24.42 27.40 -26.90
C PRO A 582 23.57 28.02 -28.03
N THR A 583 23.57 29.34 -28.22
CA THR A 583 22.76 29.99 -29.26
C THR A 583 23.21 29.57 -30.66
N ASN A 584 22.25 29.49 -31.59
CA ASN A 584 22.50 29.09 -32.98
C ASN A 584 23.25 27.75 -33.11
N TRP A 585 23.00 26.80 -32.20
CA TRP A 585 23.73 25.55 -32.06
C TRP A 585 24.01 24.86 -33.40
N PHE A 586 22.96 24.50 -34.15
CA PHE A 586 23.12 23.80 -35.43
C PHE A 586 23.79 24.65 -36.51
N GLN A 587 23.51 25.96 -36.54
CA GLN A 587 24.09 26.88 -37.52
C GLN A 587 25.62 26.99 -37.33
N ARG A 588 26.08 27.07 -36.07
CA ARG A 588 27.51 27.08 -35.75
C ARG A 588 28.20 25.77 -36.11
N LEU A 589 27.52 24.64 -35.93
CA LEU A 589 28.04 23.33 -36.36
C LEU A 589 28.16 23.24 -37.88
N ALA A 590 27.14 23.68 -38.61
CA ALA A 590 27.13 23.71 -40.07
C ALA A 590 28.23 24.62 -40.62
N ALA A 591 28.38 25.82 -40.06
CA ALA A 591 29.46 26.75 -40.40
C ALA A 591 30.85 26.17 -40.10
N ARG A 592 31.03 25.47 -38.97
CA ARG A 592 32.31 24.83 -38.62
C ARG A 592 32.69 23.72 -39.60
N LEU A 593 31.69 23.02 -40.14
CA LEU A 593 31.85 21.98 -41.15
C LEU A 593 31.91 22.54 -42.59
N GLY A 594 31.59 23.82 -42.78
CA GLY A 594 31.51 24.44 -44.11
C GLY A 594 30.38 23.88 -44.98
N SER A 595 29.26 23.48 -44.37
CA SER A 595 28.14 22.85 -45.07
C SER A 595 26.85 23.66 -44.96
N GLU A 596 26.10 23.70 -46.06
CA GLU A 596 24.77 24.32 -46.14
C GLU A 596 23.66 23.38 -45.63
N ILE A 597 23.95 22.09 -45.43
CA ILE A 597 22.98 21.09 -44.98
C ILE A 597 23.59 20.23 -43.87
N LEU A 598 23.02 20.33 -42.67
CA LEU A 598 23.46 19.58 -41.50
C LEU A 598 22.45 18.52 -41.07
N VAL A 599 22.89 17.28 -40.91
CA VAL A 599 22.11 16.18 -40.33
C VAL A 599 22.53 15.96 -38.88
N SER A 600 21.58 16.08 -37.97
CA SER A 600 21.74 15.83 -36.53
C SER A 600 21.05 14.52 -36.12
N GLY A 601 21.70 13.78 -35.23
CA GLY A 601 21.20 12.57 -34.58
C GLY A 601 20.69 12.80 -33.15
N ASP A 602 20.35 14.03 -32.77
CA ASP A 602 19.90 14.43 -31.42
C ASP A 602 18.46 13.98 -31.10
N LYS A 603 18.26 12.66 -31.13
CA LYS A 603 17.00 11.90 -31.03
C LYS A 603 15.90 12.51 -30.15
N HIS A 604 16.24 13.11 -29.02
CA HIS A 604 15.29 13.68 -28.05
C HIS A 604 15.51 15.17 -27.72
N MET A 605 16.59 15.79 -28.23
CA MET A 605 17.10 17.07 -27.73
C MET A 605 17.05 18.22 -28.74
N ALA A 606 16.66 17.97 -30.00
CA ALA A 606 16.62 19.02 -31.02
C ALA A 606 15.88 20.31 -30.58
N PRO A 607 14.67 20.26 -29.95
CA PRO A 607 14.00 21.47 -29.45
C PRO A 607 14.69 22.18 -28.28
N THR A 608 15.61 21.51 -27.60
CA THR A 608 16.40 22.10 -26.51
C THR A 608 17.64 22.79 -27.06
N LEU A 609 18.27 22.21 -28.08
CA LEU A 609 19.48 22.74 -28.73
C LEU A 609 19.16 23.88 -29.70
N ASP A 610 18.00 23.83 -30.36
CA ASP A 610 17.47 24.95 -31.14
C ASP A 610 16.05 25.28 -30.66
N PRO A 611 15.92 26.21 -29.68
CA PRO A 611 14.62 26.61 -29.13
C PRO A 611 13.65 27.22 -30.14
N LEU A 612 14.15 27.66 -31.31
CA LEU A 612 13.31 28.18 -32.40
C LEU A 612 12.82 27.08 -33.33
N GLU A 613 13.21 25.82 -33.10
CA GLU A 613 12.81 24.65 -33.88
C GLU A 613 13.12 24.81 -35.39
N ARG A 614 14.24 25.47 -35.74
CA ARG A 614 14.69 25.69 -37.13
C ARG A 614 15.34 24.44 -37.73
N TYR A 615 14.54 23.42 -37.96
CA TYR A 615 14.98 22.18 -38.61
C TYR A 615 13.82 21.50 -39.35
N ASP A 616 14.14 20.53 -40.21
CA ASP A 616 13.26 19.47 -40.68
C ASP A 616 13.44 18.23 -39.77
N GLY A 617 12.36 17.57 -39.38
CA GLY A 617 12.39 16.40 -38.50
C GLY A 617 12.08 15.11 -39.23
N VAL A 618 12.86 14.06 -38.98
CA VAL A 618 12.59 12.68 -39.44
C VAL A 618 12.43 11.76 -38.24
N VAL A 619 11.20 11.40 -37.92
CA VAL A 619 10.85 10.48 -36.82
C VAL A 619 10.98 9.04 -37.31
N LEU A 620 12.03 8.37 -36.85
CA LEU A 620 12.25 6.96 -37.14
C LEU A 620 11.51 6.08 -36.15
N PHE A 621 10.73 5.14 -36.66
CA PHE A 621 9.95 4.23 -35.81
C PHE A 621 9.91 2.80 -36.33
N LYS A 622 9.63 1.87 -35.41
CA LYS A 622 9.42 0.45 -35.65
C LYS A 622 8.04 0.08 -35.13
N SER A 623 7.49 -1.07 -35.52
CA SER A 623 6.39 -1.66 -34.75
C SER A 623 6.77 -1.80 -33.26
N PRO A 624 5.83 -1.62 -32.31
CA PRO A 624 6.13 -1.70 -30.87
C PRO A 624 6.87 -2.98 -30.49
N VAL A 625 6.50 -4.09 -31.13
CA VAL A 625 7.10 -5.41 -30.92
C VAL A 625 8.54 -5.48 -31.42
N ASN A 626 8.85 -4.97 -32.62
CA ASN A 626 10.22 -4.96 -33.14
C ASN A 626 11.12 -3.96 -32.39
N ALA A 627 10.54 -2.85 -31.95
CA ALA A 627 11.21 -1.89 -31.07
C ALA A 627 11.63 -2.57 -29.75
N TYR A 628 10.69 -3.30 -29.12
CA TYR A 628 10.97 -4.04 -27.88
C TYR A 628 12.05 -5.11 -28.08
N ARG A 629 11.97 -5.87 -29.17
CA ARG A 629 12.97 -6.90 -29.54
C ARG A 629 14.36 -6.29 -29.69
N SER A 630 14.47 -5.13 -30.34
CA SER A 630 15.75 -4.45 -30.54
C SER A 630 16.39 -4.04 -29.21
N MET A 631 15.56 -3.62 -28.24
CA MET A 631 15.99 -3.29 -26.89
C MET A 631 16.44 -4.54 -26.10
N ARG A 632 15.64 -5.61 -26.13
CA ARG A 632 15.92 -6.88 -25.42
C ARG A 632 17.23 -7.53 -25.83
N LYS A 633 17.56 -7.54 -27.13
CA LYS A 633 18.87 -8.04 -27.60
C LYS A 633 20.05 -7.28 -26.96
N ARG A 634 19.86 -6.00 -26.65
CA ARG A 634 20.90 -5.19 -25.99
C ARG A 634 21.01 -5.47 -24.51
N GLU A 635 19.89 -5.71 -23.84
CA GLU A 635 19.81 -6.18 -22.44
C GLU A 635 20.55 -7.52 -22.29
N GLU A 636 20.26 -8.50 -23.14
CA GLU A 636 20.96 -9.81 -23.16
C GLU A 636 22.47 -9.66 -23.36
N SER A 637 22.88 -8.66 -24.14
CA SER A 637 24.31 -8.36 -24.37
C SER A 637 24.95 -7.53 -23.24
N ASN A 638 24.16 -6.97 -22.32
CA ASN A 638 24.61 -6.12 -21.21
C ASN A 638 23.73 -6.36 -19.96
N PRO A 639 23.76 -7.57 -19.38
CA PRO A 639 22.79 -7.98 -18.35
C PRO A 639 22.90 -7.15 -17.06
N ASP A 640 24.07 -6.58 -16.77
CA ASP A 640 24.33 -5.79 -15.57
C ASP A 640 23.94 -4.31 -15.72
N ASN A 641 23.42 -3.89 -16.88
CA ASN A 641 22.99 -2.52 -17.09
C ASN A 641 21.48 -2.35 -16.84
N PRO A 642 21.07 -1.78 -15.69
CA PRO A 642 19.66 -1.64 -15.33
C PRO A 642 18.88 -0.73 -16.28
N ALA A 643 19.56 0.10 -17.09
CA ALA A 643 18.93 0.93 -18.11
C ALA A 643 18.19 0.13 -19.19
N TYR A 644 18.46 -1.18 -19.32
CA TYR A 644 17.83 -2.05 -20.31
C TYR A 644 16.81 -3.04 -19.73
N ALA A 645 16.62 -3.09 -18.40
CA ALA A 645 15.65 -3.96 -17.74
C ALA A 645 14.21 -3.42 -17.87
N TYR A 646 13.52 -3.75 -18.97
CA TYR A 646 12.13 -3.36 -19.23
C TYR A 646 11.19 -4.56 -19.23
N SER A 647 10.10 -4.49 -18.47
CA SER A 647 8.92 -5.32 -18.74
C SER A 647 8.21 -4.83 -20.00
N GLY A 648 7.50 -5.72 -20.70
CA GLY A 648 6.76 -5.39 -21.92
C GLY A 648 5.73 -4.28 -21.72
N ILE A 649 5.11 -4.19 -20.54
CA ILE A 649 4.18 -3.10 -20.18
C ILE A 649 4.94 -1.78 -20.07
N ARG A 650 6.05 -1.74 -19.29
CA ARG A 650 6.89 -0.55 -19.12
C ARG A 650 7.45 -0.07 -20.46
N PHE A 651 7.84 -0.99 -21.33
CA PHE A 651 8.30 -0.66 -22.68
C PHE A 651 7.19 -0.05 -23.53
N GLY A 652 6.00 -0.67 -23.61
CA GLY A 652 4.87 -0.14 -24.37
C GLY A 652 4.50 1.28 -23.97
N ARG A 653 4.56 1.57 -22.68
CA ARG A 653 4.38 2.89 -22.07
C ARG A 653 5.44 3.91 -22.50
N SER A 654 6.71 3.55 -22.37
CA SER A 654 7.84 4.39 -22.80
C SER A 654 7.81 4.66 -24.30
N TYR A 655 7.46 3.64 -25.10
CA TYR A 655 7.28 3.74 -26.55
C TYR A 655 6.22 4.80 -26.88
N ALA A 656 5.02 4.67 -26.30
CA ALA A 656 3.91 5.60 -26.55
C ALA A 656 4.29 7.04 -26.17
N THR A 657 4.84 7.22 -24.97
CA THR A 657 5.22 8.55 -24.44
C THR A 657 6.23 9.25 -25.35
N ASN A 658 7.30 8.55 -25.76
CA ASN A 658 8.32 9.12 -26.61
C ASN A 658 7.79 9.47 -28.01
N TYR A 659 6.97 8.61 -28.60
CA TYR A 659 6.46 8.87 -29.95
C TYR A 659 5.35 9.92 -29.99
N PHE A 660 4.44 9.95 -29.01
CA PHE A 660 3.52 11.07 -28.88
C PHE A 660 4.26 12.38 -28.61
N ARG A 661 5.37 12.34 -27.86
CA ARG A 661 6.26 13.49 -27.75
C ARG A 661 6.78 13.93 -29.12
N PHE A 662 7.27 13.05 -29.99
CA PHE A 662 7.69 13.50 -31.34
C PHE A 662 6.55 14.03 -32.21
N LEU A 663 5.38 13.42 -32.12
CA LEU A 663 4.21 13.82 -32.89
C LEU A 663 3.60 15.16 -32.42
N ASN A 664 3.75 15.49 -31.14
CA ASN A 664 3.02 16.60 -30.49
C ASN A 664 3.92 17.68 -29.86
N LEU A 665 5.16 17.38 -29.50
CA LEU A 665 6.17 18.30 -28.95
C LEU A 665 7.25 18.58 -30.00
N GLY A 666 6.88 19.43 -30.95
CA GLY A 666 7.80 20.04 -31.90
C GLY A 666 7.07 20.24 -33.20
N LYS A 667 6.84 21.50 -33.59
CA LYS A 667 6.53 21.80 -34.99
C LYS A 667 7.82 22.37 -35.53
N PRO A 668 8.73 21.51 -36.07
CA PRO A 668 9.82 22.05 -36.87
C PRO A 668 9.29 23.15 -37.78
N GLN A 669 10.05 24.22 -37.95
CA GLN A 669 9.70 25.22 -38.96
C GLN A 669 9.67 24.58 -40.36
N GLY A 670 10.46 23.53 -40.56
CA GLY A 670 10.41 22.64 -41.72
C GLY A 670 9.37 21.52 -41.62
N ARG A 671 9.58 20.47 -42.40
CA ARG A 671 8.71 19.28 -42.47
C ARG A 671 8.96 18.35 -41.28
N LEU A 672 7.93 17.64 -40.85
CA LEU A 672 8.04 16.54 -39.88
C LEU A 672 7.57 15.25 -40.52
N LEU A 673 8.52 14.43 -40.95
CA LEU A 673 8.27 13.17 -41.64
C LEU A 673 8.36 12.00 -40.66
N CYS A 674 7.53 10.98 -40.85
CA CYS A 674 7.62 9.71 -40.11
C CYS A 674 8.14 8.63 -41.05
N LEU A 675 9.25 7.98 -40.71
CA LEU A 675 9.84 6.90 -41.52
C LEU A 675 9.82 5.59 -40.75
N ARG A 676 9.07 4.63 -41.28
CA ARG A 676 9.04 3.27 -40.73
C ARG A 676 10.30 2.51 -41.09
N TRP A 677 11.07 2.13 -40.09
CA TRP A 677 12.35 1.47 -40.25
C TRP A 677 12.21 0.14 -41.00
N GLU A 678 11.22 -0.68 -40.65
CA GLU A 678 11.09 -1.99 -41.31
C GLU A 678 10.87 -1.87 -42.82
N ASN A 679 10.08 -0.88 -43.26
CA ASN A 679 9.82 -0.61 -44.67
C ASN A 679 11.06 0.00 -45.36
N PHE A 680 11.75 0.93 -44.69
CA PHE A 680 13.01 1.48 -45.20
C PHE A 680 14.02 0.35 -45.49
N THR A 681 14.21 -0.60 -44.58
CA THR A 681 15.14 -1.72 -44.78
C THR A 681 14.71 -2.72 -45.87
N ALA A 682 13.44 -2.69 -46.27
CA ALA A 682 12.94 -3.55 -47.34
C ALA A 682 13.19 -2.95 -48.73
N ARG A 683 13.08 -1.62 -48.85
CA ARG A 683 13.20 -0.85 -50.11
C ARG A 683 14.03 0.42 -49.88
N GLU A 684 15.32 0.24 -49.58
CA GLU A 684 16.21 1.31 -49.10
C GLU A 684 16.34 2.47 -50.10
N GLU A 685 16.59 2.17 -51.37
CA GLU A 685 16.82 3.17 -52.42
C GLU A 685 15.57 4.01 -52.70
N GLU A 686 14.41 3.38 -52.84
CA GLU A 686 13.14 4.07 -53.10
C GLU A 686 12.72 4.96 -51.93
N HIS A 687 12.90 4.49 -50.69
CA HIS A 687 12.62 5.33 -49.53
C HIS A 687 13.63 6.47 -49.39
N LEU A 688 14.92 6.24 -49.69
CA LEU A 688 15.93 7.28 -49.66
C LEU A 688 15.63 8.36 -50.71
N GLU A 689 15.32 7.96 -51.94
CA GLU A 689 14.94 8.89 -53.01
C GLU A 689 13.73 9.73 -52.61
N ARG A 690 12.68 9.09 -52.11
CA ARG A 690 11.48 9.80 -51.65
C ARG A 690 11.79 10.73 -50.47
N LEU A 691 12.60 10.29 -49.52
CA LEU A 691 13.01 11.11 -48.38
C LEU A 691 13.81 12.35 -48.84
N CYS A 692 14.75 12.18 -49.77
CA CYS A 692 15.51 13.29 -50.35
C CYS A 692 14.58 14.28 -51.08
N GLN A 693 13.63 13.79 -51.88
CA GLN A 693 12.62 14.65 -52.53
C GLN A 693 11.76 15.42 -51.51
N LEU A 694 11.34 14.75 -50.43
CA LEU A 694 10.50 15.38 -49.41
C LEU A 694 11.26 16.40 -48.56
N LEU A 695 12.55 16.21 -48.35
CA LEU A 695 13.40 17.12 -47.57
C LEU A 695 14.18 18.11 -48.42
N ASP A 696 14.03 18.05 -49.74
CA ASP A 696 14.78 18.87 -50.69
C ASP A 696 16.31 18.73 -50.45
N LEU A 697 16.73 17.47 -50.39
CA LEU A 697 18.13 17.03 -50.28
C LEU A 697 18.59 16.47 -51.64
N PRO A 698 19.89 16.57 -51.95
CA PRO A 698 20.44 15.88 -53.10
C PRO A 698 20.26 14.36 -52.95
N PHE A 699 19.94 13.69 -54.05
CA PHE A 699 19.80 12.24 -54.08
C PHE A 699 21.01 11.61 -54.73
N ASP A 700 21.60 10.62 -54.04
CA ASP A 700 22.62 9.73 -54.58
C ASP A 700 22.41 8.33 -54.01
N ALA A 701 22.01 7.38 -54.86
CA ALA A 701 21.86 5.98 -54.47
C ALA A 701 23.19 5.35 -54.01
N GLY A 702 24.33 5.91 -54.44
CA GLY A 702 25.67 5.55 -53.99
C GLY A 702 25.85 5.64 -52.48
N ALA A 703 25.19 6.59 -51.81
CA ALA A 703 25.28 6.80 -50.37
C ALA A 703 24.84 5.59 -49.52
N LEU A 704 24.05 4.67 -50.07
CA LEU A 704 23.69 3.41 -49.40
C LEU A 704 24.84 2.39 -49.37
N LYS A 705 25.71 2.44 -50.39
CA LYS A 705 26.79 1.48 -50.64
C LYS A 705 28.14 2.05 -50.21
N ASP A 706 28.47 3.25 -50.68
CA ASP A 706 29.74 3.93 -50.44
C ASP A 706 29.51 5.15 -49.54
N ARG A 707 29.76 4.96 -48.24
CA ARG A 707 29.56 6.01 -47.22
C ARG A 707 30.82 6.84 -47.06
N LYS A 708 30.66 8.16 -46.92
CA LYS A 708 31.76 9.11 -46.70
C LYS A 708 32.59 8.65 -45.49
N ALA A 709 33.88 8.36 -45.72
CA ALA A 709 34.78 7.87 -44.68
C ALA A 709 35.09 8.94 -43.61
N GLU A 710 35.12 10.21 -44.02
CA GLU A 710 35.41 11.38 -43.19
C GLU A 710 34.11 12.04 -42.70
N GLN A 711 33.45 11.43 -41.71
CA GLN A 711 32.29 12.01 -41.03
C GLN A 711 32.62 12.33 -39.57
N HIS A 712 32.61 13.62 -39.20
CA HIS A 712 32.92 14.08 -37.85
C HIS A 712 31.66 14.07 -36.97
N PHE A 713 31.36 12.94 -36.33
CA PHE A 713 30.17 12.80 -35.51
C PHE A 713 30.40 12.22 -34.12
N PHE A 714 29.46 12.45 -33.21
CA PHE A 714 29.51 12.05 -31.81
C PHE A 714 28.33 11.11 -31.47
N GLY A 715 28.57 10.12 -30.61
CA GLY A 715 27.52 9.17 -30.18
C GLY A 715 26.94 8.27 -31.30
N GLY A 716 25.91 7.50 -30.96
CA GLY A 716 25.32 6.50 -31.87
C GLY A 716 25.82 5.07 -31.65
N ASN A 717 25.24 4.11 -32.39
CA ASN A 717 25.48 2.68 -32.17
C ASN A 717 26.87 2.25 -32.69
N GLY A 718 27.79 1.94 -31.77
CA GLY A 718 29.14 1.48 -32.10
C GLY A 718 29.20 0.16 -32.88
N GLU A 719 28.18 -0.70 -32.79
CA GLU A 719 28.13 -1.95 -33.57
C GLU A 719 27.86 -1.67 -35.04
N VAL A 720 26.98 -0.71 -35.34
CA VAL A 720 26.73 -0.24 -36.70
C VAL A 720 28.03 0.32 -37.31
N ARG A 721 28.83 1.04 -36.51
CA ARG A 721 30.14 1.55 -36.94
C ARG A 721 31.13 0.43 -37.26
N LYS A 722 31.23 -0.60 -36.40
CA LYS A 722 32.10 -1.76 -36.64
C LYS A 722 31.67 -2.53 -37.89
N GLN A 723 30.37 -2.70 -38.10
CA GLN A 723 29.84 -3.34 -39.31
C GLN A 723 30.20 -2.56 -40.57
N PHE A 724 30.13 -1.23 -40.53
CA PHE A 724 30.54 -0.37 -41.65
C PHE A 724 32.03 -0.51 -41.98
N ALA A 725 32.90 -0.57 -40.98
CA ALA A 725 34.34 -0.74 -41.19
C ALA A 725 34.71 -2.13 -41.73
N ALA A 726 33.93 -3.17 -41.39
CA ALA A 726 34.26 -4.56 -41.73
C ALA A 726 33.77 -5.03 -43.10
N ARG A 727 32.75 -4.38 -43.70
CA ARG A 727 32.10 -4.81 -44.96
C ARG A 727 31.57 -3.61 -45.77
N PRO A 728 32.41 -2.88 -46.50
CA PRO A 728 31.99 -1.72 -47.30
C PRO A 728 31.05 -2.09 -48.47
N GLU A 729 31.16 -3.30 -49.03
CA GLU A 729 30.46 -3.73 -50.23
C GLU A 729 29.01 -4.26 -50.03
N LYS A 730 28.50 -4.32 -48.79
CA LYS A 730 27.12 -4.77 -48.51
C LYS A 730 26.34 -3.64 -47.82
N THR A 731 25.09 -3.42 -48.26
CA THR A 731 24.10 -2.72 -47.43
C THR A 731 23.90 -3.57 -46.17
N ASN A 732 24.60 -3.21 -45.09
CA ASN A 732 24.71 -4.03 -43.86
C ASN A 732 23.40 -4.08 -43.04
N LEU A 733 22.24 -3.91 -43.69
CA LEU A 733 20.95 -4.03 -43.05
C LEU A 733 20.54 -5.50 -42.98
N VAL A 734 20.61 -6.07 -41.78
CA VAL A 734 19.92 -7.32 -41.49
C VAL A 734 18.42 -7.05 -41.65
N ARG A 735 17.82 -7.55 -42.74
CA ARG A 735 16.36 -7.52 -42.93
C ARG A 735 15.69 -8.04 -41.65
N GLU A 736 14.88 -7.21 -41.01
CA GLU A 736 14.19 -7.62 -39.79
C GLU A 736 13.20 -8.75 -40.14
N LYS A 737 13.49 -9.97 -39.69
CA LYS A 737 12.58 -11.11 -39.90
C LYS A 737 11.30 -10.90 -39.08
N THR A 738 10.17 -10.85 -39.77
CA THR A 738 8.80 -10.80 -39.22
C THR A 738 8.30 -12.18 -38.76
N GLN A 739 9.15 -13.00 -38.13
CA GLN A 739 8.75 -14.33 -37.63
C GLN A 739 8.09 -14.27 -36.24
N GLU A 740 7.13 -15.17 -36.05
CA GLU A 740 6.25 -15.36 -34.88
C GLU A 740 7.02 -15.46 -33.56
N ILE A 741 6.43 -14.92 -32.49
CA ILE A 741 7.11 -14.65 -31.23
C ILE A 741 6.52 -15.50 -30.12
N GLU A 742 7.32 -16.39 -29.55
CA GLU A 742 7.08 -17.02 -28.25
C GLU A 742 7.81 -16.24 -27.15
N ILE A 743 7.28 -15.07 -26.79
CA ILE A 743 7.59 -14.44 -25.50
C ILE A 743 6.27 -13.90 -24.96
N ALA A 744 5.83 -14.40 -23.81
CA ALA A 744 4.59 -13.94 -23.16
C ALA A 744 4.54 -12.41 -22.97
N GLU A 745 5.70 -11.76 -22.83
CA GLU A 745 5.88 -10.31 -22.73
C GLU A 745 5.57 -9.55 -24.04
N SER A 746 5.81 -10.15 -25.21
CA SER A 746 5.54 -9.51 -26.50
C SER A 746 4.04 -9.38 -26.77
N GLY A 747 3.23 -10.30 -26.23
CA GLY A 747 1.77 -10.16 -26.23
C GLY A 747 1.30 -8.94 -25.43
N LYS A 748 1.99 -8.62 -24.32
CA LYS A 748 1.69 -7.43 -23.50
C LYS A 748 2.03 -6.14 -24.25
N VAL A 749 3.15 -6.09 -24.99
CA VAL A 749 3.53 -4.93 -25.82
C VAL A 749 2.56 -4.76 -26.98
N ALA A 750 2.23 -5.83 -27.70
CA ALA A 750 1.31 -5.80 -28.83
C ALA A 750 -0.12 -5.40 -28.42
N GLY A 751 -0.56 -5.82 -27.23
CA GLY A 751 -1.85 -5.45 -26.66
C GLY A 751 -1.86 -4.13 -25.90
N HIS A 752 -0.75 -3.38 -25.83
CA HIS A 752 -0.67 -2.15 -25.04
C HIS A 752 -1.41 -0.99 -25.75
N PRO A 753 -2.55 -0.49 -25.24
CA PRO A 753 -3.40 0.44 -25.99
C PRO A 753 -2.70 1.74 -26.41
N ALA A 754 -1.90 2.34 -25.51
CA ALA A 754 -1.18 3.57 -25.83
C ALA A 754 -0.09 3.38 -26.89
N ALA A 755 0.55 2.20 -26.92
CA ALA A 755 1.63 1.92 -27.88
C ALA A 755 1.04 1.70 -29.27
N SER A 756 -0.10 1.00 -29.34
CA SER A 756 -0.87 0.82 -30.57
C SER A 756 -1.36 2.16 -31.11
N ALA A 757 -1.94 3.02 -30.27
CA ALA A 757 -2.40 4.34 -30.69
C ALA A 757 -1.25 5.23 -31.22
N ALA A 758 -0.09 5.23 -30.54
CA ALA A 758 1.09 5.95 -31.02
C ALA A 758 1.58 5.39 -32.37
N PHE A 759 1.59 4.06 -32.51
CA PHE A 759 1.99 3.40 -33.76
C PHE A 759 1.03 3.71 -34.92
N GLU A 760 -0.28 3.67 -34.68
CA GLU A 760 -1.29 4.06 -35.68
C GLU A 760 -1.12 5.51 -36.15
N ALA A 761 -0.87 6.44 -35.22
CA ALA A 761 -0.63 7.84 -35.55
C ALA A 761 0.65 8.05 -36.39
N LEU A 762 1.71 7.30 -36.09
CA LEU A 762 2.95 7.31 -36.89
C LEU A 762 2.74 6.71 -38.28
N MET A 763 2.00 5.60 -38.36
CA MET A 763 1.66 4.93 -39.61
C MET A 763 0.85 5.83 -40.52
N ALA A 764 -0.18 6.50 -39.99
CA ALA A 764 -1.00 7.43 -40.78
C ALA A 764 -0.17 8.55 -41.42
N ARG A 765 0.82 9.09 -40.71
CA ARG A 765 1.74 10.10 -41.27
C ARG A 765 2.70 9.51 -42.29
N TYR A 766 3.29 8.35 -41.98
CA TYR A 766 4.17 7.64 -42.90
C TYR A 766 3.46 7.32 -44.23
N GLU A 767 2.24 6.80 -44.19
CA GLU A 767 1.44 6.50 -45.38
C GLU A 767 1.09 7.77 -46.18
N ALA A 768 0.77 8.87 -45.50
CA ALA A 768 0.49 10.15 -46.15
C ALA A 768 1.69 10.71 -46.94
N ASP A 769 2.92 10.55 -46.43
CA ASP A 769 4.12 11.10 -47.06
C ASP A 769 4.75 10.16 -48.12
N PHE A 770 4.68 8.84 -47.88
CA PHE A 770 5.36 7.81 -48.68
C PHE A 770 4.44 7.05 -49.65
N GLY A 771 3.11 7.18 -49.56
CA GLY A 771 2.16 6.69 -50.56
C GLY A 771 2.35 5.22 -50.97
N ASP A 772 2.46 4.95 -52.28
CA ASP A 772 2.61 3.59 -52.82
C ASP A 772 3.90 2.88 -52.37
N ILE A 773 4.93 3.63 -51.95
CA ILE A 773 6.15 3.06 -51.37
C ILE A 773 5.82 2.39 -50.03
N ALA A 774 4.83 2.92 -49.30
CA ALA A 774 4.33 2.36 -48.05
C ALA A 774 3.43 1.12 -48.24
N ALA A 775 2.74 1.00 -49.39
CA ALA A 775 1.71 -0.01 -49.64
C ALA A 775 2.22 -1.41 -50.04
N ALA A 776 3.50 -1.56 -50.42
CA ALA A 776 4.05 -2.82 -50.90
C ALA A 776 4.51 -3.76 -49.75
N GLU A 777 3.68 -4.77 -49.47
CA GLU A 777 3.83 -5.95 -48.59
C GLU A 777 4.30 -5.74 -47.13
N ALA A 778 3.33 -5.69 -46.21
CA ALA A 778 3.46 -6.44 -44.95
C ALA A 778 3.51 -7.95 -45.31
N PRO A 779 4.43 -8.75 -44.76
CA PRO A 779 4.51 -10.17 -45.10
C PRO A 779 3.20 -10.87 -44.74
N LYS A 780 2.68 -11.67 -45.68
CA LYS A 780 1.44 -12.46 -45.54
C LYS A 780 1.38 -13.17 -44.19
N ALA A 781 0.54 -12.67 -43.28
CA ALA A 781 0.21 -13.35 -42.05
C ALA A 781 -0.58 -14.62 -42.39
N ALA A 782 0.04 -15.79 -42.25
CA ALA A 782 -0.64 -17.07 -42.38
C ALA A 782 -1.58 -17.26 -41.18
N ALA A 783 -2.89 -17.16 -41.41
CA ALA A 783 -3.90 -17.52 -40.45
C ALA A 783 -3.75 -18.99 -40.01
N LYS A 784 -3.31 -19.21 -38.77
CA LYS A 784 -3.64 -20.44 -38.00
C LYS A 784 -4.04 -20.06 -36.58
N VAL A 785 -5.34 -19.83 -36.41
CA VAL A 785 -6.01 -19.96 -35.12
C VAL A 785 -5.86 -21.41 -34.68
N THR A 786 -5.00 -21.67 -33.69
CA THR A 786 -4.98 -22.94 -32.96
C THR A 786 -6.31 -23.10 -32.24
N ARG A 787 -7.24 -23.87 -32.82
CA ARG A 787 -8.35 -24.47 -32.09
C ARG A 787 -7.75 -25.29 -30.94
N GLY A 788 -8.04 -24.89 -29.71
CA GLY A 788 -7.69 -25.64 -28.51
C GLY A 788 -8.16 -27.09 -28.64
N LYS A 789 -7.21 -28.02 -28.43
CA LYS A 789 -7.51 -29.43 -28.24
C LYS A 789 -8.31 -29.58 -26.94
N GLY A 790 -9.63 -29.68 -27.05
CA GLY A 790 -10.46 -30.27 -26.01
C GLY A 790 -10.04 -31.72 -25.81
N ARG A 791 -9.51 -32.02 -24.62
CA ARG A 791 -9.28 -33.39 -24.14
C ARG A 791 -10.61 -34.14 -24.15
N VAL A 792 -10.75 -35.07 -25.09
CA VAL A 792 -11.70 -36.19 -24.98
C VAL A 792 -10.96 -37.32 -24.27
N GLY A 793 -11.09 -37.41 -22.95
CA GLY A 793 -11.07 -38.70 -22.25
C GLY A 793 -12.54 -39.11 -22.10
N GLY A 794 -12.99 -40.27 -22.54
CA GLY A 794 -12.45 -41.59 -22.26
C GLY A 794 -13.57 -42.33 -21.52
N ARG A 795 -14.21 -43.26 -22.22
CA ARG A 795 -15.45 -43.97 -21.87
C ARG A 795 -15.36 -44.71 -20.53
N GLY A 796 -16.48 -44.77 -19.83
CA GLY A 796 -16.78 -45.77 -18.79
C GLY A 796 -18.28 -45.89 -18.55
N LYS A 797 -18.95 -46.78 -19.31
CA LYS A 797 -20.27 -47.33 -18.94
C LYS A 797 -20.04 -48.44 -17.91
N ALA A 798 -20.79 -48.47 -16.80
CA ALA A 798 -21.56 -49.63 -16.33
C ALA A 798 -22.14 -49.40 -14.92
N ARG A 799 -23.46 -49.61 -14.85
CA ARG A 799 -24.33 -49.86 -13.69
C ARG A 799 -24.63 -48.73 -12.72
#